data_AF-G3IXE3-F1
#
_entry.id   AF-G3IXE3-F1
#
_cell.length_a   1.000
_cell.length_b   1.000
_cell.length_c   1.000
_cell.angle_alpha   90.00
_cell.angle_beta   90.00
_cell.angle_gamma   90.00
#
_symmetry.space_group_name_H-M   'P 1'
#
loop_
_entity.id
_entity.type
_entity.pdbx_description
1 polymer ?
#
loop_
_entity_poly.entity_id
_entity_poly.type
_entity_poly.pdbx_seq_one_letter_code
_entity_poly.pdbx_strand_id
1 'polypeptide(L)'
;MLISTNIFKKFKRKALPLAIASVLGSGLYQLPANAALPTSAACTGTGTTVSCELWAKPGTATLTTGVTVPVWGYAAAAADPAGLPGPVLIVNQGDTVTVNLHNALSEPTALLFQGQSLPPDTVGTAAGGTKSYTFKASEPGTYLYEAGLPENTQHQPAMGLYGALVVRPATPNQAYGATTAFDDEALVLVSEIDTALNNSANPAGFDMRKFAPKYFLINGKAHPSPDLITLPDPVATPYPASGFNLLLRYVNAGIKHHSMALLGLRQKFIANDGSLILHPRDGVSETIAPGQTVDAITTISSAAVPDSRFAVYDAGMNLNNSSAAGMGGMLTFVALGGDGVLPTPGTPPAPPGPPTDTAGPVTSGITMTPNPSNAATIALSATGNDTSTGNSNVDAAEYFIDAASPPSDATRGVFMPVASPGAVAIAAASITAPVQGAHNILVRSRDAANNWGAFAPAVSLIQDTAGPSTTVTPIASNGKNGVNSSTAAARIVAAATDNLTNVSAVEGYLDNNTTSVFPFVPSDGSFNSLSENAYADIPLGTVTTLNSGNHVVHVRARDAAGNWGVFTSNNNLLIDKVAPAVTGVVTATPNPAFTSFVLSANATDAAPTLGIAGGEWFEGTDPGIGLGHPMTATGGTTGPWTVTSNENARSLNWAEGNHTVNVRARDAAQNWSTGTVSGTVTVQSPIYFSTFGNTNPPGVGGTADDADIYFWNGIAFSRTVDVTAIANPLPAAANVDGFQRVSNTQFYLSFSSATVTVPGVGTVQDEDIVYYDNGTWSVFFDGTAQGLTADNLDIDAFTINGSNIYFSTVGNTNLPGVGGTADDADIYLWNGTAFSRTVDVTAIANPLPAGATAANVDGLKFVDAKHFYLSFNTATVAVPGIGTVQDEDVVYYNNGAWSVYFDGTGKGLTAGNHDIDAFDIP
;
A
#
# COMPACT_ATOMS: atom_id res chain seq x y z
N MET A 1 44.50 -9.34 -75.73
CA MET A 1 44.88 -9.05 -77.13
C MET A 1 44.47 -7.61 -77.42
N LEU A 2 45.40 -6.79 -77.92
CA LEU A 2 45.34 -5.43 -78.54
C LEU A 2 44.09 -4.51 -78.34
N ILE A 3 44.19 -3.20 -78.05
CA ILE A 3 44.92 -2.07 -78.72
C ILE A 3 44.28 -1.76 -80.10
N SER A 4 43.93 -0.54 -80.53
CA SER A 4 44.31 0.86 -80.17
C SER A 4 43.14 1.86 -80.38
N THR A 5 42.85 2.85 -79.52
CA THR A 5 43.30 4.29 -79.50
C THR A 5 42.97 5.19 -80.71
N ASN A 6 42.66 6.48 -80.46
CA ASN A 6 43.20 7.74 -81.07
C ASN A 6 42.26 8.97 -80.86
N ILE A 7 42.63 10.27 -80.80
CA ILE A 7 43.92 11.03 -80.69
C ILE A 7 43.65 12.51 -80.22
N PHE A 8 44.36 13.02 -79.19
CA PHE A 8 44.77 14.44 -78.86
C PHE A 8 43.67 15.58 -78.80
N LYS A 9 43.87 16.83 -78.29
CA LYS A 9 45.05 17.60 -77.78
C LYS A 9 44.66 18.69 -76.73
N LYS A 10 45.57 18.95 -75.77
CA LYS A 10 45.73 20.07 -74.78
C LYS A 10 45.03 21.42 -75.13
N PHE A 11 44.52 22.27 -74.22
CA PHE A 11 44.90 22.68 -72.82
C PHE A 11 43.64 23.33 -72.09
N LYS A 12 43.60 24.07 -70.94
CA LYS A 12 44.55 24.75 -70.01
C LYS A 12 43.87 25.07 -68.62
N ARG A 13 44.58 24.89 -67.49
CA ARG A 13 44.48 25.51 -66.11
C ARG A 13 43.13 25.95 -65.45
N LYS A 14 42.99 25.57 -64.15
CA LYS A 14 42.02 25.99 -63.09
C LYS A 14 40.57 25.51 -63.31
N ALA A 15 39.84 24.96 -62.35
CA ALA A 15 40.17 24.51 -60.97
C ALA A 15 39.65 23.07 -60.73
N LEU A 16 39.77 22.56 -59.49
CA LEU A 16 39.61 21.15 -59.07
C LEU A 16 38.51 20.36 -59.83
N PRO A 17 38.83 19.21 -60.46
CA PRO A 17 37.88 18.50 -61.34
C PRO A 17 36.92 17.56 -60.60
N LEU A 18 35.71 17.45 -61.13
CA LEU A 18 34.70 16.47 -60.76
C LEU A 18 35.19 15.05 -61.10
N ALA A 19 35.60 14.28 -60.09
CA ALA A 19 35.91 12.86 -60.24
C ALA A 19 34.61 12.04 -60.21
N ILE A 20 34.14 11.58 -61.38
CA ILE A 20 33.03 10.64 -61.47
C ILE A 20 33.53 9.27 -61.00
N ALA A 21 33.39 9.00 -59.70
CA ALA A 21 33.32 7.65 -59.19
C ALA A 21 31.95 7.07 -59.57
N SER A 22 31.92 5.85 -60.08
CA SER A 22 30.69 5.09 -60.26
C SER A 22 30.18 4.61 -58.89
N VAL A 23 29.58 5.53 -58.13
CA VAL A 23 28.86 5.18 -56.91
C VAL A 23 27.70 4.28 -57.32
N LEU A 24 27.75 3.02 -56.91
CA LEU A 24 26.56 2.19 -56.83
C LEU A 24 25.63 2.88 -55.85
N GLY A 25 24.64 3.59 -56.39
CA GLY A 25 23.58 4.24 -55.64
C GLY A 25 22.63 3.21 -55.04
N SER A 26 23.13 2.37 -54.13
CA SER A 26 22.32 1.69 -53.14
C SER A 26 21.75 2.76 -52.21
N GLY A 27 20.73 3.46 -52.70
CA GLY A 27 19.81 4.21 -51.88
C GLY A 27 19.12 3.21 -50.96
N LEU A 28 19.75 2.97 -49.82
CA LEU A 28 19.11 2.34 -48.68
C LEU A 28 17.98 3.29 -48.26
N TYR A 29 16.79 3.05 -48.82
CA TYR A 29 15.57 3.45 -48.17
C TYR A 29 15.63 2.86 -46.77
N GLN A 30 15.88 3.71 -45.77
CA GLN A 30 15.71 3.31 -44.39
C GLN A 30 14.25 2.94 -44.23
N LEU A 31 14.01 1.67 -43.91
CA LEU A 31 12.70 1.22 -43.47
C LEU A 31 12.29 2.09 -42.27
N PRO A 32 11.02 2.53 -42.16
CA PRO A 32 10.55 3.15 -40.93
C PRO A 32 10.79 2.19 -39.77
N ALA A 33 11.19 2.73 -38.62
CA ALA A 33 11.49 1.91 -37.45
C ALA A 33 10.22 1.23 -36.91
N ASN A 34 10.39 0.03 -36.35
CA ASN A 34 9.40 -0.65 -35.51
C ASN A 34 8.92 0.24 -34.35
N ALA A 35 7.77 -0.09 -33.74
CA ALA A 35 7.20 0.70 -32.64
C ALA A 35 8.01 0.60 -31.32
N ALA A 36 8.88 -0.43 -31.23
CA ALA A 36 9.77 -0.74 -30.13
C ALA A 36 10.30 0.49 -29.38
N LEU A 37 10.25 0.43 -28.04
CA LEU A 37 10.64 1.53 -27.17
C LEU A 37 12.03 2.09 -27.53
N PRO A 38 12.18 3.42 -27.63
CA PRO A 38 13.46 4.03 -27.95
C PRO A 38 14.50 3.63 -26.89
N THR A 39 15.69 3.23 -27.34
CA THR A 39 16.80 2.87 -26.46
C THR A 39 17.06 3.99 -25.45
N SER A 40 17.10 3.67 -24.15
CA SER A 40 17.29 4.67 -23.09
C SER A 40 18.54 5.51 -23.33
N ALA A 41 18.34 6.76 -23.73
CA ALA A 41 19.42 7.73 -23.91
C ALA A 41 20.00 8.22 -22.57
N ALA A 42 19.28 7.98 -21.46
CA ALA A 42 19.68 8.37 -20.11
C ALA A 42 20.55 7.32 -19.41
N CYS A 43 20.43 6.02 -19.76
CA CYS A 43 21.09 4.92 -19.05
C CYS A 43 22.30 4.35 -19.80
N THR A 44 23.34 3.97 -19.05
CA THR A 44 24.58 3.37 -19.57
C THR A 44 25.05 2.23 -18.66
N GLY A 45 25.69 1.21 -19.26
CA GLY A 45 26.11 -0.02 -18.56
C GLY A 45 25.45 -1.27 -19.15
N THR A 46 25.86 -2.46 -18.67
CA THR A 46 25.32 -3.75 -19.14
C THR A 46 25.35 -4.82 -18.04
N GLY A 47 24.18 -5.32 -17.62
CA GLY A 47 24.02 -6.65 -17.02
C GLY A 47 24.70 -6.87 -15.67
N THR A 48 24.59 -5.91 -14.75
CA THR A 48 24.90 -6.04 -13.30
C THR A 48 24.71 -4.69 -12.62
N THR A 49 25.28 -3.64 -13.22
CA THR A 49 25.16 -2.24 -12.77
C THR A 49 24.87 -1.33 -13.96
N VAL A 50 23.87 -0.47 -13.80
CA VAL A 50 23.45 0.53 -14.80
C VAL A 50 23.44 1.91 -14.14
N SER A 51 24.07 2.90 -14.77
CA SER A 51 24.04 4.31 -14.34
C SER A 51 23.13 5.11 -15.28
N CYS A 52 22.13 5.78 -14.73
CA CYS A 52 21.22 6.64 -15.49
C CYS A 52 21.32 8.11 -15.03
N GLU A 53 21.30 9.05 -15.96
CA GLU A 53 21.39 10.49 -15.67
C GLU A 53 20.03 11.18 -15.88
N LEU A 54 19.58 11.98 -14.90
CA LEU A 54 18.36 12.78 -15.01
C LEU A 54 18.61 14.23 -14.57
N TRP A 55 18.52 15.16 -15.51
CA TRP A 55 18.66 16.59 -15.28
C TRP A 55 17.28 17.25 -15.14
N ALA A 56 16.86 17.55 -13.90
CA ALA A 56 15.63 18.29 -13.62
C ALA A 56 15.84 19.78 -13.92
N LYS A 57 15.12 20.34 -14.89
CA LYS A 57 15.33 21.73 -15.35
C LYS A 57 14.06 22.39 -15.88
N PRO A 58 13.99 23.73 -15.86
CA PRO A 58 12.90 24.45 -16.51
C PRO A 58 13.05 24.39 -18.04
N GLY A 59 11.92 24.48 -18.74
CA GLY A 59 11.83 24.51 -20.19
C GLY A 59 10.46 25.01 -20.65
N THR A 60 10.11 24.75 -21.91
CA THR A 60 8.86 25.21 -22.52
C THR A 60 8.26 24.15 -23.44
N ALA A 61 7.02 23.73 -23.18
CA ALA A 61 6.26 22.90 -24.10
C ALA A 61 5.56 23.79 -25.15
N THR A 62 5.57 23.36 -26.41
CA THR A 62 4.79 24.02 -27.48
C THR A 62 3.56 23.18 -27.77
N LEU A 63 2.39 23.75 -27.52
CA LEU A 63 1.10 23.08 -27.65
C LEU A 63 0.51 23.29 -29.04
N THR A 64 -0.44 22.46 -29.42
CA THR A 64 -0.94 22.27 -30.80
C THR A 64 -1.65 23.49 -31.41
N THR A 65 -1.92 24.51 -30.59
CA THR A 65 -2.44 25.83 -30.99
C THR A 65 -1.35 26.87 -31.24
N GLY A 66 -0.06 26.49 -31.17
CA GLY A 66 1.09 27.40 -31.16
C GLY A 66 1.36 28.07 -29.81
N VAL A 67 0.59 27.71 -28.77
CA VAL A 67 0.74 28.25 -27.41
C VAL A 67 1.94 27.59 -26.73
N THR A 68 2.93 28.39 -26.36
CA THR A 68 4.05 27.95 -25.52
C THR A 68 3.70 28.10 -24.04
N VAL A 69 3.96 27.08 -23.22
CA VAL A 69 3.80 27.14 -21.75
C VAL A 69 5.10 26.75 -21.05
N PRO A 70 5.45 27.38 -19.90
CA PRO A 70 6.56 26.91 -19.07
C PRO A 70 6.26 25.53 -18.50
N VAL A 71 7.23 24.64 -18.56
CA VAL A 71 7.19 23.29 -17.98
C VAL A 71 8.50 23.01 -17.28
N TRP A 72 8.52 22.11 -16.32
CA TRP A 72 9.74 21.52 -15.79
C TRP A 72 9.84 20.11 -16.34
N GLY A 73 11.05 19.63 -16.59
CA GLY A 73 11.24 18.31 -17.20
C GLY A 73 12.58 17.71 -16.84
N TYR A 74 12.64 16.37 -16.86
CA TYR A 74 13.90 15.65 -16.81
C TYR A 74 14.51 15.54 -18.22
N ALA A 75 15.84 15.42 -18.31
CA ALA A 75 16.54 15.13 -19.55
C ALA A 75 17.77 14.25 -19.31
N ALA A 76 18.25 13.57 -20.35
CA ALA A 76 19.37 12.64 -20.25
C ALA A 76 20.71 13.36 -20.00
N ALA A 77 20.95 14.50 -20.66
CA ALA A 77 22.15 15.29 -20.50
C ALA A 77 21.88 16.74 -20.10
N ALA A 78 22.89 17.40 -19.53
CA ALA A 78 22.85 18.81 -19.17
C ALA A 78 22.46 19.73 -20.34
N ALA A 79 22.98 19.44 -21.54
CA ALA A 79 22.82 20.25 -22.75
C ALA A 79 21.47 20.08 -23.48
N ASP A 80 20.69 19.03 -23.15
CA ASP A 80 19.39 18.75 -23.76
C ASP A 80 18.34 19.82 -23.38
N PRO A 81 17.23 19.96 -24.11
CA PRO A 81 16.03 20.63 -23.58
C PRO A 81 15.44 19.87 -22.38
N ALA A 82 14.53 20.49 -21.63
CA ALA A 82 13.69 19.76 -20.67
C ALA A 82 12.75 18.81 -21.43
N GLY A 83 12.72 17.52 -21.05
CA GLY A 83 11.81 16.53 -21.63
C GLY A 83 10.42 16.58 -21.00
N LEU A 84 9.38 16.43 -21.82
CA LEU A 84 8.00 16.21 -21.38
C LEU A 84 7.41 15.06 -22.21
N PRO A 85 7.21 13.84 -21.66
CA PRO A 85 7.80 13.37 -20.40
C PRO A 85 9.34 13.33 -20.45
N GLY A 86 9.95 13.06 -19.29
CA GLY A 86 11.37 12.74 -19.18
C GLY A 86 11.77 11.45 -19.92
N PRO A 87 13.09 11.18 -20.06
CA PRO A 87 13.60 10.01 -20.78
C PRO A 87 13.04 8.69 -20.25
N VAL A 88 12.69 7.76 -21.14
CA VAL A 88 12.30 6.40 -20.73
C VAL A 88 13.54 5.66 -20.22
N LEU A 89 13.53 5.28 -18.94
CA LEU A 89 14.57 4.45 -18.36
C LEU A 89 14.28 3.00 -18.71
N ILE A 90 15.22 2.32 -19.39
CA ILE A 90 15.08 0.91 -19.77
C ILE A 90 16.27 0.15 -19.16
N VAL A 91 15.96 -0.83 -18.32
CA VAL A 91 16.91 -1.64 -17.54
C VAL A 91 16.47 -3.11 -17.56
N ASN A 92 17.31 -4.05 -17.13
CA ASN A 92 16.96 -5.48 -17.13
C ASN A 92 16.67 -5.98 -15.71
N GLN A 93 15.86 -7.04 -15.61
CA GLN A 93 15.57 -7.71 -14.36
C GLN A 93 16.87 -8.21 -13.72
N GLY A 94 17.13 -7.75 -12.49
CA GLY A 94 18.33 -8.04 -11.73
C GLY A 94 19.44 -6.99 -11.82
N ASP A 95 19.35 -5.99 -12.72
CA ASP A 95 20.31 -4.88 -12.75
C ASP A 95 20.25 -4.05 -11.46
N THR A 96 21.42 -3.65 -10.96
CA THR A 96 21.57 -2.63 -9.91
C THR A 96 21.59 -1.26 -10.59
N VAL A 97 20.50 -0.51 -10.48
CA VAL A 97 20.31 0.77 -11.17
C VAL A 97 20.67 1.90 -10.21
N THR A 98 21.61 2.75 -10.62
CA THR A 98 21.91 4.02 -9.95
C THR A 98 21.44 5.17 -10.83
N VAL A 99 20.54 6.01 -10.33
CA VAL A 99 20.04 7.18 -11.05
C VAL A 99 20.58 8.45 -10.40
N ASN A 100 21.31 9.25 -11.16
CA ASN A 100 21.89 10.52 -10.73
C ASN A 100 20.95 11.67 -11.12
N LEU A 101 20.28 12.23 -10.11
CA LEU A 101 19.46 13.43 -10.22
C LEU A 101 20.36 14.67 -10.14
N HIS A 102 20.38 15.49 -11.18
CA HIS A 102 21.00 16.82 -11.18
C HIS A 102 19.90 17.88 -11.17
N ASN A 103 19.86 18.70 -10.11
CA ASN A 103 18.83 19.70 -9.93
C ASN A 103 19.27 21.07 -10.49
N ALA A 104 18.72 21.47 -11.62
CA ALA A 104 18.88 22.80 -12.22
C ALA A 104 17.59 23.64 -12.13
N LEU A 105 16.69 23.32 -11.19
CA LEU A 105 15.58 24.17 -10.76
C LEU A 105 16.06 25.20 -9.73
N SER A 106 15.20 26.16 -9.38
CA SER A 106 15.44 27.18 -8.34
C SER A 106 15.07 26.73 -6.93
N GLU A 107 14.63 25.49 -6.75
CA GLU A 107 14.09 24.92 -5.51
C GLU A 107 14.52 23.45 -5.33
N PRO A 108 14.43 22.86 -4.13
CA PRO A 108 14.77 21.45 -3.92
C PRO A 108 13.87 20.50 -4.71
N THR A 109 14.43 19.39 -5.18
CA THR A 109 13.66 18.31 -5.84
C THR A 109 14.25 16.94 -5.50
N ALA A 110 13.47 15.89 -5.68
CA ALA A 110 13.84 14.50 -5.41
C ALA A 110 13.36 13.59 -6.55
N LEU A 111 13.67 12.29 -6.49
CA LEU A 111 13.02 11.26 -7.31
C LEU A 111 12.23 10.28 -6.44
N LEU A 112 11.08 9.87 -6.96
CA LEU A 112 10.32 8.71 -6.52
C LEU A 112 10.26 7.71 -7.68
N PHE A 113 10.48 6.44 -7.37
CA PHE A 113 10.39 5.32 -8.33
C PHE A 113 9.30 4.37 -7.84
N GLN A 114 8.12 4.46 -8.45
CA GLN A 114 6.96 3.64 -8.05
C GLN A 114 7.29 2.16 -8.24
N GLY A 115 6.88 1.33 -7.27
CA GLY A 115 7.14 -0.12 -7.27
C GLY A 115 8.59 -0.56 -7.02
N GLN A 116 9.55 0.36 -6.83
CA GLN A 116 10.95 0.01 -6.53
C GLN A 116 11.24 0.05 -5.02
N SER A 117 12.13 -0.83 -4.55
CA SER A 117 12.49 -0.91 -3.13
C SER A 117 13.47 0.20 -2.73
N LEU A 118 12.91 1.37 -2.40
CA LEU A 118 13.61 2.55 -1.88
C LEU A 118 12.81 3.20 -0.74
N PRO A 119 13.45 3.72 0.32
CA PRO A 119 12.78 4.62 1.25
C PRO A 119 12.43 5.95 0.54
N PRO A 120 11.23 6.53 0.77
CA PRO A 120 10.84 7.80 0.17
C PRO A 120 11.79 8.94 0.57
N ASP A 121 12.21 9.74 -0.42
CA ASP A 121 13.10 10.87 -0.21
C ASP A 121 12.33 12.17 0.06
N THR A 122 12.26 12.54 1.35
CA THR A 122 11.58 13.74 1.86
C THR A 122 12.50 14.96 2.02
N VAL A 123 13.76 14.87 1.57
CA VAL A 123 14.75 15.97 1.64
C VAL A 123 15.19 16.41 0.25
N GLY A 124 15.30 15.47 -0.69
CA GLY A 124 15.73 15.73 -2.06
C GLY A 124 17.18 16.21 -2.14
N THR A 125 17.45 17.04 -3.15
CA THR A 125 18.70 17.78 -3.33
C THR A 125 18.39 19.24 -3.67
N ALA A 126 19.19 20.15 -3.12
CA ALA A 126 19.00 21.60 -3.28
C ALA A 126 19.24 22.07 -4.72
N ALA A 127 18.83 23.31 -5.03
CA ALA A 127 19.09 23.95 -6.32
C ALA A 127 20.61 23.96 -6.63
N GLY A 128 20.99 23.45 -7.81
CA GLY A 128 22.38 23.25 -8.22
C GLY A 128 23.06 21.99 -7.66
N GLY A 129 22.36 21.18 -6.87
CA GLY A 129 22.86 19.94 -6.27
C GLY A 129 22.66 18.69 -7.13
N THR A 130 23.41 17.64 -6.82
CA THR A 130 23.27 16.29 -7.40
C THR A 130 22.96 15.29 -6.29
N LYS A 131 22.18 14.23 -6.57
CA LYS A 131 21.89 13.14 -5.64
C LYS A 131 21.66 11.82 -6.38
N SER A 132 22.18 10.73 -5.82
CA SER A 132 22.13 9.39 -6.43
C SER A 132 21.12 8.50 -5.72
N TYR A 133 20.31 7.77 -6.49
CA TYR A 133 19.32 6.80 -6.01
C TYR A 133 19.70 5.42 -6.54
N THR A 134 20.03 4.47 -5.66
CA THR A 134 20.48 3.12 -6.07
C THR A 134 19.49 2.05 -5.62
N PHE A 135 18.91 1.33 -6.57
CA PHE A 135 17.96 0.24 -6.32
C PHE A 135 18.27 -0.99 -7.18
N LYS A 136 17.66 -2.14 -6.86
CA LYS A 136 17.75 -3.35 -7.68
C LYS A 136 16.42 -3.57 -8.41
N ALA A 137 16.43 -3.48 -9.73
CA ALA A 137 15.27 -3.67 -10.59
C ALA A 137 14.86 -5.16 -10.60
N SER A 138 14.17 -5.61 -9.56
CA SER A 138 14.04 -7.05 -9.24
C SER A 138 12.88 -7.74 -9.96
N GLU A 139 11.80 -7.01 -10.24
CA GLU A 139 10.63 -7.49 -10.97
C GLU A 139 10.54 -6.81 -12.36
N PRO A 140 10.14 -7.55 -13.42
CA PRO A 140 9.92 -6.98 -14.74
C PRO A 140 8.59 -6.23 -14.79
N GLY A 141 8.48 -5.20 -15.62
CA GLY A 141 7.23 -4.46 -15.81
C GLY A 141 7.40 -3.00 -16.21
N THR A 142 6.28 -2.28 -16.23
CA THR A 142 6.22 -0.83 -16.48
C THR A 142 5.94 -0.09 -15.16
N TYR A 143 6.74 0.93 -14.85
CA TYR A 143 6.65 1.75 -13.63
C TYR A 143 6.71 3.25 -13.96
N LEU A 144 6.16 4.08 -13.06
CA LEU A 144 6.33 5.53 -13.09
C LEU A 144 7.58 5.93 -12.29
N TYR A 145 8.36 6.89 -12.80
CA TYR A 145 9.25 7.70 -11.97
C TYR A 145 8.84 9.17 -12.06
N GLU A 146 8.95 9.89 -10.95
CA GLU A 146 8.45 11.27 -10.82
C GLU A 146 9.20 12.05 -9.76
N ALA A 147 8.90 13.35 -9.63
CA ALA A 147 9.41 14.17 -8.54
C ALA A 147 8.99 13.60 -7.18
N GLY A 148 9.97 13.41 -6.30
CA GLY A 148 9.74 12.89 -4.96
C GLY A 148 9.08 13.90 -4.00
N LEU A 149 9.00 13.50 -2.74
CA LEU A 149 8.13 14.14 -1.73
C LEU A 149 8.85 15.01 -0.67
N PRO A 150 9.78 15.94 -1.01
CA PRO A 150 10.16 17.01 -0.09
C PRO A 150 8.98 17.91 0.28
N GLU A 151 9.19 18.78 1.28
CA GLU A 151 8.15 19.72 1.71
C GLU A 151 7.77 20.69 0.57
N ASN A 152 6.45 20.84 0.36
CA ASN A 152 5.85 21.78 -0.60
C ASN A 152 6.30 21.57 -2.07
N THR A 153 6.45 20.31 -2.53
CA THR A 153 6.80 19.97 -3.93
C THR A 153 5.64 19.43 -4.78
N GLN A 154 4.38 19.49 -4.33
CA GLN A 154 3.26 18.81 -5.00
C GLN A 154 2.94 19.35 -6.41
N HIS A 155 3.42 20.55 -6.77
CA HIS A 155 3.37 21.08 -8.12
C HIS A 155 4.42 20.47 -9.06
N GLN A 156 5.46 19.82 -8.56
CA GLN A 156 6.60 19.37 -9.37
C GLN A 156 6.24 18.31 -10.43
N PRO A 157 5.46 17.24 -10.12
CA PRO A 157 4.97 16.33 -11.16
C PRO A 157 4.06 17.06 -12.15
N ALA A 158 3.12 17.88 -11.66
CA ALA A 158 2.17 18.64 -12.49
C ALA A 158 2.81 19.74 -13.36
N MET A 159 4.05 20.16 -13.06
CA MET A 159 4.87 21.01 -13.93
C MET A 159 5.56 20.22 -15.05
N GLY A 160 5.68 18.89 -14.94
CA GLY A 160 6.23 17.98 -15.95
C GLY A 160 7.35 17.04 -15.48
N LEU A 161 7.70 17.01 -14.18
CA LEU A 161 8.75 16.12 -13.66
C LEU A 161 8.26 14.68 -13.47
N TYR A 162 8.14 13.95 -14.58
CA TYR A 162 7.80 12.53 -14.62
C TYR A 162 8.38 11.81 -15.86
N GLY A 163 8.43 10.48 -15.82
CA GLY A 163 8.76 9.62 -16.96
C GLY A 163 8.52 8.14 -16.66
N ALA A 164 8.74 7.27 -17.65
CA ALA A 164 8.53 5.83 -17.49
C ALA A 164 9.84 5.08 -17.19
N LEU A 165 9.77 4.10 -16.29
CA LEU A 165 10.79 3.08 -16.05
C LEU A 165 10.26 1.73 -16.55
N VAL A 166 10.99 1.07 -17.43
CA VAL A 166 10.64 -0.26 -17.97
C VAL A 166 11.74 -1.24 -17.60
N VAL A 167 11.39 -2.25 -16.79
CA VAL A 167 12.28 -3.35 -16.41
C VAL A 167 12.00 -4.54 -17.34
N ARG A 168 12.99 -4.92 -18.14
CA ARG A 168 12.93 -6.05 -19.07
C ARG A 168 13.03 -7.39 -18.34
N PRO A 169 12.13 -8.37 -18.55
CA PRO A 169 12.38 -9.73 -18.08
C PRO A 169 13.57 -10.35 -18.81
N ALA A 170 14.15 -11.40 -18.23
CA ALA A 170 15.31 -12.09 -18.80
C ALA A 170 15.08 -12.75 -20.18
N THR A 171 13.82 -12.98 -20.57
CA THR A 171 13.45 -13.49 -21.90
C THR A 171 12.98 -12.34 -22.79
N PRO A 172 13.58 -12.12 -23.98
CA PRO A 172 13.10 -11.12 -24.94
C PRO A 172 11.64 -11.35 -25.36
N ASN A 173 10.99 -10.28 -25.82
CA ASN A 173 9.63 -10.29 -26.38
C ASN A 173 8.55 -10.85 -25.43
N GLN A 174 8.77 -10.71 -24.12
CA GLN A 174 7.81 -11.01 -23.05
C GLN A 174 7.68 -9.79 -22.14
N ALA A 175 6.49 -9.52 -21.60
CA ALA A 175 6.29 -8.42 -20.66
C ALA A 175 6.74 -8.80 -19.24
N TYR A 176 6.33 -9.99 -18.79
CA TYR A 176 6.63 -10.55 -17.46
C TYR A 176 7.10 -12.01 -17.52
N GLY A 177 6.65 -12.76 -18.54
CA GLY A 177 6.97 -14.17 -18.73
C GLY A 177 6.24 -14.81 -19.92
N ALA A 178 6.33 -16.13 -20.05
CA ALA A 178 5.92 -16.87 -21.26
C ALA A 178 4.46 -16.71 -21.69
N THR A 179 3.55 -16.36 -20.78
CA THR A 179 2.13 -16.08 -21.06
C THR A 179 1.86 -14.66 -21.57
N THR A 180 2.89 -13.81 -21.67
CA THR A 180 2.82 -12.38 -22.01
C THR A 180 3.71 -12.03 -23.21
N ALA A 181 3.78 -12.94 -24.18
CA ALA A 181 4.58 -12.76 -25.39
C ALA A 181 3.96 -11.72 -26.34
N PHE A 182 4.79 -10.83 -26.88
CA PHE A 182 4.41 -9.77 -27.81
C PHE A 182 5.36 -9.71 -29.02
N ASP A 183 4.89 -9.17 -30.13
CA ASP A 183 5.67 -8.99 -31.36
C ASP A 183 6.28 -7.57 -31.45
N ASP A 184 5.57 -6.56 -30.95
CA ASP A 184 6.05 -5.18 -30.77
C ASP A 184 5.40 -4.53 -29.52
N GLU A 185 5.87 -3.35 -29.11
CA GLU A 185 5.38 -2.64 -27.92
C GLU A 185 5.36 -1.12 -28.12
N ALA A 186 4.58 -0.40 -27.30
CA ALA A 186 4.59 1.07 -27.28
C ALA A 186 4.30 1.64 -25.88
N LEU A 187 4.94 2.76 -25.54
CA LEU A 187 4.63 3.54 -24.34
C LEU A 187 3.47 4.51 -24.63
N VAL A 188 2.49 4.56 -23.72
CA VAL A 188 1.38 5.51 -23.73
C VAL A 188 1.33 6.21 -22.37
N LEU A 189 2.25 7.15 -22.17
CA LEU A 189 2.31 7.97 -20.96
C LEU A 189 1.31 9.13 -21.09
N VAL A 190 0.34 9.19 -20.18
CA VAL A 190 -0.72 10.21 -20.14
C VAL A 190 -0.50 11.21 -19.00
N SER A 191 -0.82 12.47 -19.26
CA SER A 191 -0.59 13.62 -18.38
C SER A 191 -1.36 14.86 -18.85
N GLU A 192 -1.49 15.88 -18.01
CA GLU A 192 -2.23 17.11 -18.33
C GLU A 192 -1.44 18.39 -18.02
N ILE A 193 -1.87 19.53 -18.60
CA ILE A 193 -1.31 20.86 -18.36
C ILE A 193 -2.42 21.82 -17.90
N ASP A 194 -2.23 22.43 -16.73
CA ASP A 194 -3.00 23.60 -16.29
C ASP A 194 -2.19 24.87 -16.52
N THR A 195 -2.59 25.60 -17.56
CA THR A 195 -2.07 26.95 -17.89
C THR A 195 -2.01 27.93 -16.72
N ALA A 196 -2.81 27.80 -15.67
CA ALA A 196 -2.76 28.66 -14.49
C ALA A 196 -1.62 28.29 -13.52
N LEU A 197 -1.30 27.00 -13.39
CA LEU A 197 -0.11 26.53 -12.68
C LEU A 197 1.15 26.84 -13.50
N ASN A 198 1.18 26.38 -14.75
CA ASN A 198 2.35 26.46 -15.63
C ASN A 198 2.82 27.90 -15.92
N ASN A 199 1.91 28.88 -15.94
CA ASN A 199 2.28 30.31 -16.08
C ASN A 199 2.34 31.06 -14.74
N SER A 200 2.28 30.37 -13.59
CA SER A 200 2.44 31.02 -12.29
C SER A 200 3.88 31.53 -12.10
N ALA A 201 4.03 32.77 -11.65
CA ALA A 201 5.32 33.29 -11.20
C ALA A 201 5.80 32.66 -9.87
N ASN A 202 4.93 31.89 -9.20
CA ASN A 202 5.26 31.06 -8.05
C ASN A 202 4.46 29.74 -8.12
N PRO A 203 4.96 28.70 -8.82
CA PRO A 203 4.29 27.40 -8.90
C PRO A 203 4.12 26.73 -7.52
N ALA A 204 5.12 26.86 -6.65
CA ALA A 204 5.10 26.37 -5.26
C ALA A 204 4.04 27.06 -4.37
N GLY A 205 3.50 28.21 -4.79
CA GLY A 205 2.38 28.88 -4.14
C GLY A 205 1.01 28.60 -4.77
N PHE A 206 0.93 27.70 -5.75
CA PHE A 206 -0.33 27.35 -6.41
C PHE A 206 -1.18 26.41 -5.55
N ASP A 207 -2.45 26.74 -5.36
CA ASP A 207 -3.40 25.91 -4.65
C ASP A 207 -3.82 24.71 -5.53
N MET A 208 -3.09 23.60 -5.42
CA MET A 208 -3.29 22.39 -6.25
C MET A 208 -4.73 21.83 -6.24
N ARG A 209 -5.54 22.15 -5.23
CA ARG A 209 -6.98 21.81 -5.20
C ARG A 209 -7.79 22.52 -6.30
N LYS A 210 -7.21 23.54 -6.94
CA LYS A 210 -7.77 24.31 -8.06
C LYS A 210 -7.22 23.87 -9.43
N PHE A 211 -6.38 22.83 -9.50
CA PHE A 211 -5.79 22.35 -10.75
C PHE A 211 -6.86 21.92 -11.76
N ALA A 212 -7.00 22.72 -12.82
CA ALA A 212 -8.04 22.67 -13.84
C ALA A 212 -7.40 22.59 -15.23
N PRO A 213 -6.91 21.41 -15.64
CA PRO A 213 -6.12 21.26 -16.86
C PRO A 213 -6.94 21.59 -18.11
N LYS A 214 -6.25 22.10 -19.13
CA LYS A 214 -6.85 22.52 -20.41
C LYS A 214 -6.27 21.81 -21.62
N TYR A 215 -5.17 21.09 -21.44
CA TYR A 215 -4.53 20.28 -22.47
C TYR A 215 -4.22 18.92 -21.86
N PHE A 216 -4.50 17.88 -22.63
CA PHE A 216 -4.41 16.49 -22.22
C PHE A 216 -3.48 15.80 -23.22
N LEU A 217 -2.47 15.09 -22.71
CA LEU A 217 -1.28 14.71 -23.46
C LEU A 217 -1.13 13.19 -23.54
N ILE A 218 -0.75 12.68 -24.72
CA ILE A 218 -0.13 11.37 -24.88
C ILE A 218 1.33 11.61 -25.24
N ASN A 219 2.26 11.05 -24.46
CA ASN A 219 3.70 11.23 -24.60
C ASN A 219 4.10 12.72 -24.76
N GLY A 220 3.50 13.59 -23.92
CA GLY A 220 3.78 15.03 -23.88
C GLY A 220 3.13 15.88 -24.97
N LYS A 221 2.33 15.28 -25.87
CA LYS A 221 1.73 15.94 -27.03
C LYS A 221 0.19 15.84 -27.00
N ALA A 222 -0.51 16.86 -27.46
CA ALA A 222 -1.98 16.87 -27.60
C ALA A 222 -2.40 16.78 -29.07
N HIS A 223 -3.46 16.04 -29.40
CA HIS A 223 -3.95 15.84 -30.77
C HIS A 223 -4.20 17.17 -31.49
N PRO A 224 -3.92 17.33 -32.80
CA PRO A 224 -3.30 16.37 -33.74
C PRO A 224 -1.82 16.00 -33.52
N SER A 225 -1.05 16.65 -32.65
CA SER A 225 0.42 16.51 -32.61
C SER A 225 1.08 15.20 -32.09
N PRO A 226 0.44 14.23 -31.42
CA PRO A 226 1.12 13.02 -30.93
C PRO A 226 1.69 12.18 -32.07
N ASP A 227 2.80 11.50 -31.77
CA ASP A 227 3.38 10.55 -32.72
C ASP A 227 2.46 9.33 -32.85
N LEU A 228 2.40 8.78 -34.07
CA LEU A 228 1.63 7.57 -34.36
C LEU A 228 2.38 6.34 -33.85
N ILE A 229 1.66 5.42 -33.19
CA ILE A 229 2.19 4.11 -32.82
C ILE A 229 2.28 3.29 -34.11
N THR A 230 3.43 3.35 -34.77
CA THR A 230 3.59 2.90 -36.15
C THR A 230 4.07 1.46 -36.17
N LEU A 231 3.17 0.53 -36.51
CA LEU A 231 3.51 -0.87 -36.69
C LEU A 231 4.06 -1.13 -38.11
N PRO A 232 4.88 -2.18 -38.29
CA PRO A 232 5.34 -2.60 -39.60
C PRO A 232 4.17 -2.87 -40.57
N ASP A 233 4.33 -2.49 -41.84
CA ASP A 233 3.32 -2.71 -42.89
C ASP A 233 3.06 -4.22 -43.10
N PRO A 234 1.81 -4.70 -42.98
CA PRO A 234 1.48 -6.12 -43.17
C PRO A 234 1.73 -6.65 -44.59
N VAL A 235 1.94 -5.80 -45.62
CA VAL A 235 2.43 -6.25 -46.94
C VAL A 235 3.94 -6.54 -46.90
N ALA A 236 4.73 -5.63 -46.32
CA ALA A 236 6.19 -5.73 -46.26
C ALA A 236 6.66 -6.80 -45.24
N THR A 237 5.92 -6.94 -44.15
CA THR A 237 6.18 -7.86 -43.05
C THR A 237 4.89 -8.58 -42.66
N PRO A 238 4.55 -9.71 -43.32
CA PRO A 238 3.30 -10.43 -43.09
C PRO A 238 3.14 -10.87 -41.63
N TYR A 239 2.00 -10.52 -41.03
CA TYR A 239 1.70 -10.83 -39.62
C TYR A 239 1.46 -12.33 -39.42
N PRO A 240 1.77 -12.89 -38.23
CA PRO A 240 1.54 -14.31 -37.94
C PRO A 240 0.07 -14.70 -38.10
N ALA A 241 -0.21 -15.95 -38.48
CA ALA A 241 -1.59 -16.44 -38.64
C ALA A 241 -2.42 -16.36 -37.34
N SER A 242 -1.76 -16.34 -36.18
CA SER A 242 -2.32 -16.09 -34.85
C SER A 242 -2.70 -14.63 -34.56
N GLY A 243 -2.38 -13.71 -35.47
CA GLY A 243 -2.35 -12.27 -35.23
C GLY A 243 -0.98 -11.78 -34.74
N PHE A 244 -0.82 -10.46 -34.72
CA PHE A 244 0.37 -9.73 -34.27
C PHE A 244 0.05 -9.03 -32.93
N ASN A 245 0.81 -9.33 -31.89
CA ASN A 245 0.58 -8.83 -30.54
C ASN A 245 1.36 -7.53 -30.29
N LEU A 246 0.63 -6.43 -30.11
CA LEU A 246 1.16 -5.16 -29.62
C LEU A 246 0.96 -5.05 -28.10
N LEU A 247 2.04 -4.85 -27.34
CA LEU A 247 1.99 -4.49 -25.92
C LEU A 247 1.90 -2.97 -25.74
N LEU A 248 0.75 -2.48 -25.28
CA LEU A 248 0.57 -1.10 -24.84
C LEU A 248 0.93 -0.97 -23.35
N ARG A 249 1.96 -0.17 -23.07
CA ARG A 249 2.44 0.16 -21.73
C ARG A 249 1.86 1.51 -21.32
N TYR A 250 0.78 1.52 -20.55
CA TYR A 250 0.16 2.76 -20.09
C TYR A 250 0.79 3.23 -18.77
N VAL A 251 1.02 4.54 -18.66
CA VAL A 251 1.55 5.20 -17.45
C VAL A 251 0.76 6.49 -17.24
N ASN A 252 0.03 6.64 -16.14
CA ASN A 252 -0.64 7.90 -15.82
C ASN A 252 0.21 8.72 -14.84
N ALA A 253 0.91 9.72 -15.39
CA ALA A 253 1.67 10.71 -14.65
C ALA A 253 0.88 12.04 -14.45
N GLY A 254 -0.38 12.05 -14.86
CA GLY A 254 -1.32 13.14 -14.57
C GLY A 254 -1.94 13.03 -13.19
N ILE A 255 -2.79 14.01 -12.83
CA ILE A 255 -3.50 14.05 -11.54
C ILE A 255 -5.04 13.93 -11.67
N LYS A 256 -5.53 13.52 -12.84
CA LYS A 256 -6.89 13.01 -13.08
C LYS A 256 -6.84 11.52 -13.47
N HIS A 257 -7.98 10.85 -13.38
CA HIS A 257 -8.17 9.51 -13.95
C HIS A 257 -8.38 9.62 -15.47
N HIS A 258 -7.80 8.69 -16.23
CA HIS A 258 -7.95 8.63 -17.69
C HIS A 258 -8.45 7.26 -18.13
N SER A 259 -9.49 7.21 -18.95
CA SER A 259 -10.12 5.96 -19.42
C SER A 259 -9.59 5.64 -20.81
N MET A 260 -8.42 5.00 -20.87
CA MET A 260 -7.71 4.82 -22.14
C MET A 260 -8.30 3.66 -22.94
N ALA A 261 -8.87 4.02 -24.10
CA ALA A 261 -9.56 3.13 -25.01
C ALA A 261 -8.81 2.95 -26.34
N LEU A 262 -9.02 1.80 -26.99
CA LEU A 262 -8.48 1.46 -28.30
C LEU A 262 -9.64 1.13 -29.27
N LEU A 263 -10.02 2.07 -30.12
CA LEU A 263 -11.16 1.91 -31.02
C LEU A 263 -10.83 0.98 -32.20
N GLY A 264 -11.62 -0.09 -32.34
CA GLY A 264 -11.52 -1.06 -33.44
C GLY A 264 -10.77 -2.35 -33.11
N LEU A 265 -10.17 -2.46 -31.92
CA LEU A 265 -9.56 -3.68 -31.39
C LEU A 265 -10.05 -3.94 -29.96
N ARG A 266 -9.68 -5.10 -29.40
CA ARG A 266 -9.80 -5.36 -27.94
C ARG A 266 -8.42 -5.38 -27.31
N GLN A 267 -8.39 -5.06 -26.02
CA GLN A 267 -7.21 -5.04 -25.17
C GLN A 267 -7.36 -6.09 -24.08
N LYS A 268 -6.28 -6.84 -23.83
CA LYS A 268 -6.17 -7.77 -22.72
C LYS A 268 -5.24 -7.17 -21.68
N PHE A 269 -5.81 -6.63 -20.61
CA PHE A 269 -5.09 -6.05 -19.48
C PHE A 269 -4.45 -7.20 -18.68
N ILE A 270 -3.11 -7.19 -18.57
CA ILE A 270 -2.32 -8.30 -18.00
C ILE A 270 -1.61 -7.96 -16.69
N ALA A 271 -1.32 -6.69 -16.43
CA ALA A 271 -0.63 -6.25 -15.23
C ALA A 271 -1.01 -4.81 -14.87
N ASN A 272 -1.00 -4.52 -13.56
CA ASN A 272 -1.11 -3.19 -13.01
C ASN A 272 0.14 -2.92 -12.17
N ASP A 273 0.65 -1.70 -12.18
CA ASP A 273 1.72 -1.22 -11.28
C ASP A 273 2.98 -2.10 -11.29
N GLY A 274 3.29 -2.63 -12.47
CA GLY A 274 4.39 -3.57 -12.72
C GLY A 274 4.21 -4.94 -12.07
N SER A 275 2.97 -5.41 -11.89
CA SER A 275 2.64 -6.73 -11.31
C SER A 275 1.50 -7.41 -12.07
N LEU A 276 1.68 -8.69 -12.40
CA LEU A 276 0.68 -9.50 -13.12
C LEU A 276 -0.62 -9.65 -12.35
N ILE A 277 -1.76 -9.34 -12.98
CA ILE A 277 -3.07 -9.62 -12.38
C ILE A 277 -3.43 -11.10 -12.56
N LEU A 278 -3.87 -11.74 -11.48
CA LEU A 278 -4.15 -13.19 -11.42
C LEU A 278 -5.13 -13.67 -12.51
N HIS A 279 -6.06 -12.80 -12.90
CA HIS A 279 -7.02 -13.05 -13.98
C HIS A 279 -7.00 -11.85 -14.95
N PRO A 280 -6.23 -11.94 -16.06
CA PRO A 280 -6.22 -10.92 -17.12
C PRO A 280 -7.63 -10.65 -17.67
N ARG A 281 -7.93 -9.38 -17.99
CA ARG A 281 -9.26 -8.93 -18.41
C ARG A 281 -9.28 -8.45 -19.86
N ASP A 282 -10.27 -8.89 -20.64
CA ASP A 282 -10.46 -8.47 -22.04
C ASP A 282 -11.48 -7.34 -22.16
N GLY A 283 -11.04 -6.11 -22.47
CA GLY A 283 -11.89 -4.93 -22.63
C GLY A 283 -11.63 -4.14 -23.92
N VAL A 284 -12.20 -2.94 -24.00
CA VAL A 284 -11.87 -1.93 -25.04
C VAL A 284 -11.17 -0.72 -24.39
N SER A 285 -11.50 -0.43 -23.13
CA SER A 285 -10.94 0.62 -22.29
C SER A 285 -10.70 0.09 -20.87
N GLU A 286 -9.75 0.68 -20.17
CA GLU A 286 -9.53 0.54 -18.71
C GLU A 286 -9.30 1.96 -18.13
N THR A 287 -9.65 2.19 -16.86
CA THR A 287 -9.48 3.49 -16.21
C THR A 287 -8.24 3.48 -15.34
N ILE A 288 -7.30 4.38 -15.64
CA ILE A 288 -5.97 4.42 -15.05
C ILE A 288 -5.92 5.60 -14.08
N ALA A 289 -5.65 5.33 -12.80
CA ALA A 289 -5.58 6.33 -11.75
C ALA A 289 -4.26 7.13 -11.80
N PRO A 290 -4.21 8.35 -11.22
CA PRO A 290 -2.97 9.09 -10.99
C PRO A 290 -1.89 8.21 -10.33
N GLY A 291 -0.67 8.22 -10.87
CA GLY A 291 0.45 7.42 -10.40
C GLY A 291 0.48 5.96 -10.90
N GLN A 292 -0.61 5.48 -11.50
CA GLN A 292 -0.81 4.07 -11.85
C GLN A 292 -0.19 3.70 -13.21
N THR A 293 0.27 2.45 -13.34
CA THR A 293 0.63 1.85 -14.64
C THR A 293 -0.26 0.65 -14.99
N VAL A 294 -0.48 0.41 -16.29
CA VAL A 294 -1.23 -0.76 -16.79
C VAL A 294 -0.57 -1.26 -18.07
N ASP A 295 -0.21 -2.55 -18.11
CA ASP A 295 0.25 -3.22 -19.34
C ASP A 295 -0.92 -4.00 -19.96
N ALA A 296 -1.14 -3.79 -21.27
CA ALA A 296 -2.21 -4.41 -22.04
C ALA A 296 -1.71 -4.96 -23.37
N ILE A 297 -2.07 -6.20 -23.71
CA ILE A 297 -1.77 -6.78 -25.04
C ILE A 297 -3.01 -6.64 -25.93
N THR A 298 -2.82 -6.14 -27.15
CA THR A 298 -3.83 -6.15 -28.21
C THR A 298 -3.34 -6.96 -29.41
N THR A 299 -4.21 -7.73 -30.04
CA THR A 299 -3.86 -8.61 -31.17
C THR A 299 -4.46 -8.05 -32.45
N ILE A 300 -3.59 -7.56 -33.35
CA ILE A 300 -3.96 -7.13 -34.69
C ILE A 300 -4.12 -8.37 -35.59
N SER A 301 -5.22 -8.45 -36.34
CA SER A 301 -5.48 -9.60 -37.21
C SER A 301 -4.49 -9.69 -38.38
N SER A 302 -4.13 -10.90 -38.79
CA SER A 302 -3.41 -11.17 -40.05
C SER A 302 -4.21 -10.83 -41.31
N ALA A 303 -5.51 -10.57 -41.18
CA ALA A 303 -6.37 -10.05 -42.24
C ALA A 303 -6.51 -8.50 -42.20
N ALA A 304 -5.74 -7.79 -41.37
CA ALA A 304 -5.79 -6.34 -41.31
C ALA A 304 -5.25 -5.70 -42.60
N VAL A 305 -5.94 -4.67 -43.09
CA VAL A 305 -5.61 -3.99 -44.34
C VAL A 305 -4.45 -3.01 -44.09
N PRO A 306 -3.50 -2.83 -45.03
CA PRO A 306 -2.47 -1.80 -44.94
C PRO A 306 -3.07 -0.40 -44.78
N ASP A 307 -2.30 0.53 -44.19
CA ASP A 307 -2.71 1.90 -43.84
C ASP A 307 -3.89 1.99 -42.84
N SER A 308 -4.37 0.86 -42.28
CA SER A 308 -5.39 0.86 -41.21
C SER A 308 -4.90 1.64 -39.98
N ARG A 309 -5.81 2.40 -39.37
CA ARG A 309 -5.53 3.18 -38.15
C ARG A 309 -6.58 2.91 -37.06
N PHE A 310 -6.12 2.54 -35.87
CA PHE A 310 -6.95 2.29 -34.68
C PHE A 310 -6.71 3.39 -33.65
N ALA A 311 -7.77 4.08 -33.20
CA ALA A 311 -7.61 5.25 -32.32
C ALA A 311 -7.30 4.85 -30.87
N VAL A 312 -6.20 5.35 -30.31
CA VAL A 312 -5.88 5.29 -28.87
C VAL A 312 -6.26 6.63 -28.26
N TYR A 313 -7.24 6.64 -27.36
CA TYR A 313 -7.85 7.88 -26.89
C TYR A 313 -8.41 7.79 -25.47
N ASP A 314 -8.62 8.93 -24.82
CA ASP A 314 -9.33 8.99 -23.53
C ASP A 314 -10.86 8.99 -23.74
N ALA A 315 -11.50 7.87 -23.41
CA ALA A 315 -12.95 7.69 -23.42
C ALA A 315 -13.67 8.49 -22.32
N GLY A 316 -12.94 9.10 -21.38
CA GLY A 316 -13.42 10.18 -20.51
C GLY A 316 -13.72 11.48 -21.27
N MET A 317 -13.56 11.50 -22.60
CA MET A 317 -13.86 12.61 -23.51
C MET A 317 -13.01 13.88 -23.28
N ASN A 318 -11.81 13.73 -22.72
CA ASN A 318 -10.78 14.78 -22.61
C ASN A 318 -10.10 15.07 -23.97
N LEU A 319 -10.89 15.10 -25.05
CA LEU A 319 -10.46 15.20 -26.45
C LEU A 319 -10.46 16.65 -26.95
N ASN A 320 -9.95 17.57 -26.14
CA ASN A 320 -9.99 19.01 -26.43
C ASN A 320 -8.66 19.73 -26.09
N ASN A 321 -8.43 20.86 -26.75
CA ASN A 321 -7.25 21.72 -26.58
C ASN A 321 -7.68 23.12 -26.13
N SER A 322 -7.97 23.32 -24.84
CA SER A 322 -8.38 24.62 -24.28
C SER A 322 -9.53 25.28 -25.06
N SER A 323 -10.54 24.50 -25.44
CA SER A 323 -11.68 24.92 -26.27
C SER A 323 -11.36 25.38 -27.70
N ALA A 324 -10.19 25.06 -28.26
CA ALA A 324 -9.92 25.22 -29.68
C ALA A 324 -10.84 24.31 -30.55
N ALA A 325 -11.11 24.73 -31.78
CA ALA A 325 -11.98 24.00 -32.70
C ALA A 325 -11.30 22.78 -33.33
N GLY A 326 -12.06 21.69 -33.49
CA GLY A 326 -11.56 20.39 -33.96
C GLY A 326 -11.44 19.37 -32.84
N MET A 327 -10.89 18.19 -33.14
CA MET A 327 -10.51 17.20 -32.12
C MET A 327 -9.17 17.60 -31.49
N GLY A 328 -9.00 17.35 -30.19
CA GLY A 328 -7.79 17.68 -29.45
C GLY A 328 -7.46 16.66 -28.35
N GLY A 329 -6.62 17.04 -27.40
CA GLY A 329 -6.36 16.26 -26.19
C GLY A 329 -5.71 14.89 -26.43
N MET A 330 -6.09 13.91 -25.60
CA MET A 330 -5.53 12.55 -25.64
C MET A 330 -6.14 11.74 -26.80
N LEU A 331 -5.56 11.88 -28.00
CA LEU A 331 -5.86 11.05 -29.17
C LEU A 331 -4.62 10.83 -30.04
N THR A 332 -4.19 9.58 -30.18
CA THR A 332 -3.25 9.12 -31.21
C THR A 332 -3.82 7.89 -31.93
N PHE A 333 -3.06 7.27 -32.83
CA PHE A 333 -3.46 6.05 -33.53
C PHE A 333 -2.34 5.00 -33.52
N VAL A 334 -2.72 3.73 -33.42
CA VAL A 334 -1.92 2.61 -33.93
C VAL A 334 -2.12 2.57 -35.44
N ALA A 335 -1.05 2.68 -36.23
CA ALA A 335 -1.10 2.71 -37.69
C ALA A 335 -0.34 1.52 -38.29
N LEU A 336 -0.93 0.82 -39.27
CA LEU A 336 -0.34 -0.36 -39.91
C LEU A 336 0.40 0.03 -41.20
N GLY A 337 1.67 0.41 -41.07
CA GLY A 337 2.40 1.13 -42.11
C GLY A 337 2.00 2.60 -42.22
N GLY A 338 2.77 3.33 -43.02
CA GLY A 338 2.62 4.78 -43.25
C GLY A 338 3.94 5.54 -43.14
N ASP A 339 3.96 6.74 -43.71
CA ASP A 339 5.10 7.68 -43.74
C ASP A 339 5.19 8.59 -42.50
N GLY A 340 4.40 8.29 -41.46
CA GLY A 340 4.25 9.12 -40.25
C GLY A 340 3.35 10.35 -40.43
N VAL A 341 2.78 10.59 -41.62
CA VAL A 341 2.02 11.81 -41.90
C VAL A 341 0.53 11.68 -41.48
N LEU A 342 -0.03 12.79 -41.02
CA LEU A 342 -1.46 12.97 -40.81
C LEU A 342 -2.13 13.38 -42.13
N PRO A 343 -3.24 12.73 -42.54
CA PRO A 343 -3.89 13.07 -43.79
C PRO A 343 -4.46 14.49 -43.76
N THR A 344 -3.97 15.37 -44.63
CA THR A 344 -4.62 16.65 -44.92
C THR A 344 -5.99 16.39 -45.55
N PRO A 345 -7.10 16.96 -45.04
CA PRO A 345 -8.43 16.73 -45.61
C PRO A 345 -8.54 17.21 -47.07
N GLY A 346 -8.56 16.28 -48.02
CA GLY A 346 -8.59 16.61 -49.45
C GLY A 346 -9.04 15.46 -50.35
N THR A 347 -10.24 15.60 -50.92
CA THR A 347 -10.78 14.92 -52.12
C THR A 347 -10.53 13.41 -52.31
N PRO A 348 -11.58 12.56 -52.23
CA PRO A 348 -11.51 11.16 -52.66
C PRO A 348 -11.09 11.01 -54.14
N PRO A 349 -10.44 9.90 -54.52
CA PRO A 349 -10.15 9.59 -55.91
C PRO A 349 -11.44 9.39 -56.73
N ALA A 350 -11.39 9.74 -58.02
CA ALA A 350 -12.57 9.67 -58.90
C ALA A 350 -12.98 8.21 -59.20
N PRO A 351 -14.30 7.89 -59.30
CA PRO A 351 -14.75 6.55 -59.63
C PRO A 351 -14.36 6.10 -61.05
N PRO A 352 -14.16 4.79 -61.28
CA PRO A 352 -14.17 4.21 -62.62
C PRO A 352 -15.53 4.42 -63.31
N GLY A 353 -15.55 4.34 -64.64
CA GLY A 353 -16.79 4.30 -65.41
C GLY A 353 -17.64 3.06 -65.07
N PRO A 354 -18.97 3.11 -65.28
CA PRO A 354 -19.89 2.11 -64.73
C PRO A 354 -19.64 0.71 -65.31
N PRO A 355 -19.41 -0.31 -64.45
CA PRO A 355 -19.71 -1.69 -64.79
C PRO A 355 -21.22 -1.85 -65.06
N THR A 356 -21.63 -2.98 -65.63
CA THR A 356 -23.00 -3.47 -65.39
C THR A 356 -23.13 -3.80 -63.91
N ASP A 357 -24.11 -3.21 -63.24
CA ASP A 357 -24.42 -3.47 -61.83
C ASP A 357 -24.77 -4.96 -61.61
N THR A 358 -24.02 -5.61 -60.72
CA THR A 358 -24.21 -7.01 -60.30
C THR A 358 -23.94 -7.20 -58.80
N ALA A 359 -24.02 -6.14 -57.99
CA ALA A 359 -23.60 -6.17 -56.59
C ALA A 359 -24.50 -5.29 -55.72
N GLY A 360 -25.29 -5.92 -54.85
CA GLY A 360 -26.33 -5.20 -54.10
C GLY A 360 -25.83 -4.39 -52.90
N PRO A 361 -26.73 -3.60 -52.27
CA PRO A 361 -26.35 -2.51 -51.39
C PRO A 361 -25.72 -2.94 -50.06
N VAL A 362 -24.74 -2.16 -49.59
CA VAL A 362 -24.12 -2.32 -48.26
C VAL A 362 -25.15 -1.98 -47.18
N THR A 363 -25.48 -2.94 -46.32
CA THR A 363 -26.41 -2.73 -45.19
C THR A 363 -25.63 -2.41 -43.92
N SER A 364 -26.06 -1.40 -43.17
CA SER A 364 -25.33 -0.84 -42.02
C SER A 364 -26.28 -0.18 -41.01
N GLY A 365 -25.76 0.23 -39.85
CA GLY A 365 -26.52 1.08 -38.90
C GLY A 365 -27.82 0.45 -38.39
N ILE A 366 -27.81 -0.85 -38.09
CA ILE A 366 -28.95 -1.53 -37.47
C ILE A 366 -29.17 -0.97 -36.07
N THR A 367 -30.38 -0.50 -35.79
CA THR A 367 -30.81 -0.02 -34.48
C THR A 367 -32.12 -0.67 -34.08
N MET A 368 -32.24 -1.04 -32.80
CA MET A 368 -33.46 -1.58 -32.21
C MET A 368 -33.84 -0.78 -30.98
N THR A 369 -35.13 -0.47 -30.80
CA THR A 369 -35.60 0.33 -29.67
C THR A 369 -37.01 -0.11 -29.24
N PRO A 370 -37.24 -0.44 -27.95
CA PRO A 370 -36.22 -0.64 -26.91
C PRO A 370 -35.34 -1.88 -27.21
N ASN A 371 -34.10 -1.85 -26.71
CA ASN A 371 -33.19 -3.01 -26.64
C ASN A 371 -32.19 -2.74 -25.49
N PRO A 372 -32.16 -3.53 -24.40
CA PRO A 372 -33.01 -4.69 -24.11
C PRO A 372 -34.51 -4.38 -24.07
N SER A 373 -35.35 -5.41 -24.15
CA SER A 373 -36.80 -5.27 -24.28
C SER A 373 -37.58 -6.33 -23.52
N ASN A 374 -38.55 -5.87 -22.72
CA ASN A 374 -39.74 -6.65 -22.31
C ASN A 374 -41.00 -6.23 -23.11
N ALA A 375 -40.86 -5.33 -24.08
CA ALA A 375 -41.97 -4.69 -24.77
C ALA A 375 -42.61 -5.59 -25.81
N ALA A 376 -43.94 -5.52 -25.94
CA ALA A 376 -44.72 -6.29 -26.92
C ALA A 376 -44.35 -5.99 -28.40
N THR A 377 -43.69 -4.86 -28.65
CA THR A 377 -43.25 -4.41 -29.98
C THR A 377 -41.90 -3.69 -29.88
N ILE A 378 -40.97 -4.01 -30.78
CA ILE A 378 -39.66 -3.37 -30.92
C ILE A 378 -39.59 -2.69 -32.30
N ALA A 379 -39.09 -1.46 -32.36
CA ALA A 379 -38.81 -0.77 -33.61
C ALA A 379 -37.41 -1.15 -34.13
N LEU A 380 -37.33 -1.76 -35.32
CA LEU A 380 -36.09 -2.09 -36.03
C LEU A 380 -35.92 -1.15 -37.23
N SER A 381 -34.74 -0.55 -37.38
CA SER A 381 -34.33 0.21 -38.56
C SER A 381 -32.88 -0.08 -38.95
N ALA A 382 -32.54 0.13 -40.22
CA ALA A 382 -31.20 -0.03 -40.77
C ALA A 382 -31.01 0.90 -41.98
N THR A 383 -29.77 1.14 -42.39
CA THR A 383 -29.40 1.93 -43.57
C THR A 383 -28.81 1.03 -44.65
N GLY A 384 -29.51 0.91 -45.78
CA GLY A 384 -28.95 0.37 -47.02
C GLY A 384 -28.30 1.50 -47.83
N ASN A 385 -27.06 1.33 -48.26
CA ASN A 385 -26.35 2.27 -49.11
C ASN A 385 -25.70 1.56 -50.31
N ASP A 386 -26.00 2.02 -51.52
CA ASP A 386 -25.49 1.42 -52.75
C ASP A 386 -24.44 2.27 -53.50
N THR A 387 -24.08 3.46 -52.99
CA THR A 387 -23.18 4.40 -53.68
C THR A 387 -21.77 3.85 -53.98
N SER A 388 -21.41 2.70 -53.40
CA SER A 388 -20.12 2.01 -53.56
C SER A 388 -20.21 0.64 -54.25
N THR A 389 -21.40 0.19 -54.63
CA THR A 389 -21.66 -1.20 -55.09
C THR A 389 -22.29 -1.24 -56.48
N GLY A 390 -23.43 -0.56 -56.70
CA GLY A 390 -24.03 -0.36 -58.03
C GLY A 390 -24.35 1.11 -58.38
N ASN A 391 -24.52 1.97 -57.37
CA ASN A 391 -25.16 3.28 -57.44
C ASN A 391 -26.60 3.23 -58.04
N SER A 392 -27.29 2.12 -57.77
CA SER A 392 -28.72 1.91 -57.99
C SER A 392 -29.54 2.40 -56.78
N ASN A 393 -30.85 2.63 -56.98
CA ASN A 393 -31.75 2.93 -55.86
C ASN A 393 -31.99 1.67 -55.02
N VAL A 394 -31.90 1.77 -53.70
CA VAL A 394 -32.38 0.72 -52.78
C VAL A 394 -33.91 0.65 -52.86
N ASP A 395 -34.48 -0.54 -53.07
CA ASP A 395 -35.92 -0.72 -53.34
C ASP A 395 -36.63 -1.71 -52.41
N ALA A 396 -35.88 -2.64 -51.80
CA ALA A 396 -36.38 -3.60 -50.83
C ALA A 396 -35.37 -3.83 -49.69
N ALA A 397 -35.88 -4.24 -48.53
CA ALA A 397 -35.07 -4.69 -47.41
C ALA A 397 -35.80 -5.80 -46.66
N GLU A 398 -35.07 -6.62 -45.92
CA GLU A 398 -35.63 -7.71 -45.12
C GLU A 398 -34.81 -7.99 -43.87
N TYR A 399 -35.48 -8.55 -42.86
CA TYR A 399 -34.84 -9.08 -41.67
C TYR A 399 -35.20 -10.54 -41.38
N PHE A 400 -34.35 -11.19 -40.60
CA PHE A 400 -34.55 -12.52 -40.04
C PHE A 400 -34.25 -12.50 -38.54
N ILE A 401 -34.92 -13.39 -37.80
CA ILE A 401 -34.70 -13.65 -36.37
C ILE A 401 -34.13 -15.07 -36.26
N ASP A 402 -33.04 -15.25 -35.51
CA ASP A 402 -32.43 -16.55 -35.14
C ASP A 402 -32.14 -17.52 -36.28
N ALA A 403 -31.85 -16.98 -37.47
CA ALA A 403 -31.38 -17.77 -38.60
C ALA A 403 -29.99 -18.35 -38.30
N ALA A 404 -29.92 -19.67 -38.10
CA ALA A 404 -28.70 -20.42 -37.75
C ALA A 404 -27.55 -20.34 -38.78
N SER A 405 -27.81 -19.76 -39.95
CA SER A 405 -26.82 -19.33 -40.94
C SER A 405 -27.42 -18.18 -41.78
N PRO A 406 -26.61 -17.31 -42.40
CA PRO A 406 -27.09 -16.29 -43.33
C PRO A 406 -27.97 -16.90 -44.44
N PRO A 407 -29.27 -16.58 -44.52
CA PRO A 407 -30.16 -17.25 -45.47
C PRO A 407 -29.80 -17.00 -46.93
N SER A 408 -29.82 -18.07 -47.75
CA SER A 408 -29.60 -17.96 -49.20
C SER A 408 -30.59 -17.00 -49.86
N ASP A 409 -30.28 -16.48 -51.05
CA ASP A 409 -31.13 -15.49 -51.75
C ASP A 409 -32.53 -16.03 -52.10
N ALA A 410 -32.64 -17.36 -52.28
CA ALA A 410 -33.89 -18.08 -52.45
C ALA A 410 -34.79 -18.07 -51.20
N THR A 411 -34.21 -17.85 -50.02
CA THR A 411 -34.93 -17.68 -48.76
C THR A 411 -35.27 -16.20 -48.58
N ARG A 412 -36.57 -15.91 -48.39
CA ARG A 412 -37.09 -14.56 -48.19
C ARG A 412 -37.42 -14.35 -46.71
N GLY A 413 -37.04 -13.22 -46.16
CA GLY A 413 -37.26 -12.83 -44.76
C GLY A 413 -38.55 -12.03 -44.57
N VAL A 414 -38.68 -11.39 -43.41
CA VAL A 414 -39.77 -10.44 -43.16
C VAL A 414 -39.41 -9.11 -43.81
N PHE A 415 -40.28 -8.62 -44.70
CA PHE A 415 -40.04 -7.40 -45.47
C PHE A 415 -40.01 -6.15 -44.59
N MET A 416 -39.04 -5.28 -44.85
CA MET A 416 -38.90 -3.96 -44.24
C MET A 416 -39.30 -2.88 -45.25
N PRO A 417 -40.14 -1.89 -44.87
CA PRO A 417 -40.54 -0.81 -45.77
C PRO A 417 -39.34 0.11 -46.07
N VAL A 418 -38.90 0.16 -47.32
CA VAL A 418 -37.85 1.09 -47.76
C VAL A 418 -38.43 2.49 -47.93
N ALA A 419 -38.45 3.22 -46.82
CA ALA A 419 -38.83 4.62 -46.74
C ALA A 419 -37.82 5.38 -45.87
N SER A 420 -37.48 6.61 -46.26
CA SER A 420 -36.58 7.47 -45.50
C SER A 420 -37.36 8.49 -44.66
N PRO A 421 -37.49 8.34 -43.33
CA PRO A 421 -37.14 7.18 -42.50
C PRO A 421 -38.37 6.31 -42.13
N GLY A 422 -38.18 4.99 -42.05
CA GLY A 422 -39.21 4.05 -41.61
C GLY A 422 -38.59 2.89 -40.81
N ALA A 423 -39.09 2.68 -39.59
CA ALA A 423 -38.78 1.50 -38.79
C ALA A 423 -39.87 0.43 -38.98
N VAL A 424 -39.50 -0.85 -38.96
CA VAL A 424 -40.44 -1.98 -38.93
C VAL A 424 -40.72 -2.36 -37.48
N ALA A 425 -41.95 -2.79 -37.21
CA ALA A 425 -42.37 -3.29 -35.90
C ALA A 425 -42.14 -4.81 -35.80
N ILE A 426 -41.12 -5.22 -35.05
CA ILE A 426 -41.00 -6.62 -34.60
C ILE A 426 -42.00 -6.81 -33.45
N ALA A 427 -43.05 -7.61 -33.67
CA ALA A 427 -43.94 -8.03 -32.59
C ALA A 427 -43.28 -9.16 -31.79
N ALA A 428 -43.35 -9.13 -30.46
CA ALA A 428 -42.74 -10.15 -29.60
C ALA A 428 -43.24 -11.58 -29.93
N ALA A 429 -44.48 -11.73 -30.40
CA ALA A 429 -45.04 -13.01 -30.85
C ALA A 429 -44.43 -13.57 -32.15
N SER A 430 -43.53 -12.83 -32.84
CA SER A 430 -42.75 -13.32 -33.97
C SER A 430 -41.41 -13.94 -33.58
N ILE A 431 -41.01 -13.81 -32.31
CA ILE A 431 -39.80 -14.41 -31.75
C ILE A 431 -40.18 -15.82 -31.27
N THR A 432 -39.78 -16.83 -32.03
CA THR A 432 -40.03 -18.25 -31.70
C THR A 432 -39.02 -18.73 -30.66
N ALA A 433 -39.50 -19.55 -29.71
CA ALA A 433 -38.83 -19.90 -28.45
C ALA A 433 -37.30 -20.14 -28.54
N PRO A 434 -36.50 -19.67 -27.55
CA PRO A 434 -36.93 -19.16 -26.24
C PRO A 434 -37.59 -17.78 -26.27
N VAL A 435 -38.33 -17.43 -25.21
CA VAL A 435 -39.06 -16.13 -25.08
C VAL A 435 -38.24 -15.13 -24.24
N GLN A 436 -37.06 -15.56 -23.78
CA GLN A 436 -36.11 -14.80 -22.99
C GLN A 436 -34.70 -15.22 -23.44
N GLY A 437 -33.83 -14.25 -23.70
CA GLY A 437 -32.47 -14.49 -24.16
C GLY A 437 -31.98 -13.49 -25.22
N ALA A 438 -30.84 -13.83 -25.83
CA ALA A 438 -30.22 -13.08 -26.91
C ALA A 438 -30.66 -13.64 -28.27
N HIS A 439 -31.34 -12.81 -29.07
CA HIS A 439 -31.86 -13.15 -30.39
C HIS A 439 -31.03 -12.50 -31.50
N ASN A 440 -30.64 -13.26 -32.51
CA ASN A 440 -29.79 -12.79 -33.59
C ASN A 440 -30.63 -12.16 -34.71
N ILE A 441 -30.54 -10.84 -34.88
CA ILE A 441 -31.20 -10.12 -35.95
C ILE A 441 -30.24 -9.89 -37.11
N LEU A 442 -30.55 -10.52 -38.26
CA LEU A 442 -29.87 -10.29 -39.53
C LEU A 442 -30.71 -9.34 -40.40
N VAL A 443 -30.07 -8.38 -41.06
CA VAL A 443 -30.73 -7.44 -41.98
C VAL A 443 -29.93 -7.35 -43.28
N ARG A 444 -30.62 -7.28 -44.42
CA ARG A 444 -30.04 -6.90 -45.72
C ARG A 444 -31.00 -6.06 -46.56
N SER A 445 -30.44 -5.32 -47.51
CA SER A 445 -31.17 -4.54 -48.51
C SER A 445 -30.88 -4.99 -49.94
N ARG A 446 -31.71 -4.53 -50.88
CA ARG A 446 -31.69 -4.84 -52.32
C ARG A 446 -31.79 -3.58 -53.15
N ASP A 447 -31.12 -3.57 -54.29
CA ASP A 447 -31.28 -2.52 -55.30
C ASP A 447 -32.46 -2.77 -56.26
N ALA A 448 -32.78 -1.73 -57.04
CA ALA A 448 -33.76 -1.76 -58.12
C ALA A 448 -33.33 -2.58 -59.37
N ALA A 449 -32.07 -3.01 -59.46
CA ALA A 449 -31.62 -4.00 -60.44
C ALA A 449 -31.95 -5.45 -60.00
N ASN A 450 -32.37 -5.63 -58.74
CA ASN A 450 -32.70 -6.85 -58.01
C ASN A 450 -31.48 -7.60 -57.40
N ASN A 451 -30.29 -7.00 -57.32
CA ASN A 451 -29.19 -7.63 -56.59
C ASN A 451 -29.41 -7.45 -55.07
N TRP A 452 -29.31 -8.55 -54.31
CA TRP A 452 -29.31 -8.49 -52.85
C TRP A 452 -27.91 -8.18 -52.35
N GLY A 453 -27.81 -7.25 -51.40
CA GLY A 453 -26.58 -7.01 -50.66
C GLY A 453 -26.27 -8.16 -49.69
N ALA A 454 -25.03 -8.21 -49.24
CA ALA A 454 -24.63 -9.07 -48.13
C ALA A 454 -25.40 -8.69 -46.85
N PHE A 455 -25.61 -9.65 -45.96
CA PHE A 455 -26.12 -9.36 -44.62
C PHE A 455 -25.14 -8.50 -43.85
N ALA A 456 -25.68 -7.47 -43.19
CA ALA A 456 -24.95 -6.75 -42.15
C ALA A 456 -24.57 -7.72 -41.00
N PRO A 457 -23.52 -7.41 -40.21
CA PRO A 457 -23.21 -8.16 -38.99
C PRO A 457 -24.45 -8.29 -38.09
N ALA A 458 -24.68 -9.48 -37.55
CA ALA A 458 -25.83 -9.76 -36.69
C ALA A 458 -25.82 -8.85 -35.46
N VAL A 459 -26.96 -8.22 -35.16
CA VAL A 459 -27.14 -7.44 -33.93
C VAL A 459 -28.03 -8.22 -32.99
N SER A 460 -27.63 -8.30 -31.71
CA SER A 460 -28.42 -9.00 -30.70
C SER A 460 -29.57 -8.14 -30.20
N LEU A 461 -30.77 -8.68 -30.27
CA LEU A 461 -31.93 -8.24 -29.50
C LEU A 461 -31.93 -9.02 -28.18
N ILE A 462 -31.80 -8.33 -27.05
CA ILE A 462 -31.95 -8.96 -25.74
C ILE A 462 -33.43 -8.85 -25.35
N GLN A 463 -34.15 -9.98 -25.44
CA GLN A 463 -35.50 -10.08 -24.89
C GLN A 463 -35.41 -10.58 -23.46
N ASP A 464 -35.91 -9.80 -22.51
CA ASP A 464 -35.83 -10.12 -21.09
C ASP A 464 -37.16 -9.92 -20.38
N THR A 465 -37.58 -10.91 -19.60
CA THR A 465 -38.94 -10.98 -19.02
C THR A 465 -38.96 -11.45 -17.56
N ALA A 466 -37.80 -11.70 -16.96
CA ALA A 466 -37.66 -11.95 -15.53
C ALA A 466 -37.03 -10.72 -14.88
N GLY A 467 -37.37 -10.40 -13.63
CA GLY A 467 -36.67 -9.38 -12.87
C GLY A 467 -35.56 -9.97 -11.99
N PRO A 468 -34.61 -9.16 -11.51
CA PRO A 468 -33.41 -9.67 -10.85
C PRO A 468 -33.70 -10.36 -9.51
N SER A 469 -32.85 -11.31 -9.15
CA SER A 469 -32.80 -11.88 -7.80
C SER A 469 -32.24 -10.85 -6.81
N THR A 470 -32.64 -10.92 -5.54
CA THR A 470 -32.09 -10.06 -4.48
C THR A 470 -31.83 -10.80 -3.18
N THR A 471 -30.81 -10.35 -2.46
CA THR A 471 -30.42 -10.80 -1.13
C THR A 471 -30.09 -9.61 -0.24
N VAL A 472 -30.21 -9.75 1.08
CA VAL A 472 -29.94 -8.67 2.05
C VAL A 472 -29.02 -9.21 3.13
N THR A 473 -27.95 -8.48 3.46
CA THR A 473 -27.04 -8.80 4.56
C THR A 473 -27.73 -8.51 5.89
N PRO A 474 -27.88 -9.48 6.81
CA PRO A 474 -28.47 -9.22 8.11
C PRO A 474 -27.61 -8.26 8.96
N ILE A 475 -28.25 -7.28 9.61
CA ILE A 475 -27.60 -6.37 10.55
C ILE A 475 -28.29 -6.34 11.92
N ALA A 476 -27.56 -5.85 12.94
CA ALA A 476 -28.10 -5.50 14.24
C ALA A 476 -28.01 -3.98 14.48
N SER A 477 -28.94 -3.40 15.23
CA SER A 477 -28.84 -2.00 15.67
C SER A 477 -29.60 -1.74 16.97
N ASN A 478 -29.02 -0.92 17.84
CA ASN A 478 -29.68 -0.39 19.03
C ASN A 478 -30.41 0.95 18.82
N GLY A 479 -30.39 1.50 17.60
CA GLY A 479 -30.98 2.81 17.30
C GLY A 479 -30.24 4.01 17.90
N LYS A 480 -29.07 3.82 18.55
CA LYS A 480 -28.24 4.89 19.10
C LYS A 480 -26.99 5.13 18.25
N ASN A 481 -26.36 4.05 17.78
CA ASN A 481 -25.13 4.10 17.00
C ASN A 481 -25.45 4.17 15.50
N GLY A 482 -24.88 5.17 14.81
CA GLY A 482 -25.00 5.33 13.35
C GLY A 482 -23.85 4.70 12.59
N VAL A 483 -23.92 4.70 11.26
CA VAL A 483 -22.86 4.20 10.35
C VAL A 483 -21.50 4.86 10.64
N ASN A 484 -21.52 6.14 11.01
CA ASN A 484 -20.38 6.92 11.47
C ASN A 484 -20.88 8.19 12.19
N SER A 485 -19.97 9.02 12.71
CA SER A 485 -20.27 10.24 13.46
C SER A 485 -21.06 11.33 12.69
N SER A 486 -21.09 11.29 11.35
CA SER A 486 -21.90 12.20 10.52
C SER A 486 -23.16 11.55 9.94
N THR A 487 -23.30 10.23 10.01
CA THR A 487 -24.39 9.47 9.38
C THR A 487 -25.24 8.74 10.44
N ALA A 488 -26.22 9.45 11.00
CA ALA A 488 -27.14 8.97 12.04
C ALA A 488 -28.23 8.02 11.48
N ALA A 489 -27.81 6.89 10.92
CA ALA A 489 -28.66 5.85 10.36
C ALA A 489 -28.11 4.44 10.62
N ALA A 490 -28.96 3.41 10.52
CA ALA A 490 -28.57 2.01 10.39
C ALA A 490 -28.56 1.63 8.90
N ARG A 491 -27.45 1.09 8.40
CA ARG A 491 -27.25 0.78 6.97
C ARG A 491 -27.66 -0.64 6.64
N ILE A 492 -28.70 -0.79 5.83
CA ILE A 492 -29.04 -2.05 5.17
C ILE A 492 -28.18 -2.19 3.92
N VAL A 493 -27.63 -3.37 3.68
CA VAL A 493 -26.87 -3.70 2.46
C VAL A 493 -27.58 -4.84 1.74
N ALA A 494 -27.72 -4.72 0.43
CA ALA A 494 -28.38 -5.71 -0.44
C ALA A 494 -27.54 -5.97 -1.69
N ALA A 495 -27.56 -7.21 -2.17
CA ALA A 495 -26.96 -7.59 -3.45
C ALA A 495 -28.08 -8.04 -4.41
N ALA A 496 -28.09 -7.49 -5.60
CA ALA A 496 -29.04 -7.78 -6.68
C ALA A 496 -28.29 -8.40 -7.87
N THR A 497 -28.84 -9.44 -8.48
CA THR A 497 -28.20 -10.11 -9.63
C THR A 497 -29.23 -10.53 -10.66
N ASP A 498 -28.93 -10.18 -11.92
CA ASP A 498 -29.66 -10.60 -13.11
C ASP A 498 -28.78 -11.49 -14.02
N ASN A 499 -29.38 -12.15 -15.01
CA ASN A 499 -28.69 -13.06 -15.93
C ASN A 499 -28.59 -12.53 -17.37
N LEU A 500 -29.32 -11.47 -17.73
CA LEU A 500 -29.41 -10.97 -19.10
C LEU A 500 -29.32 -9.44 -19.21
N THR A 501 -29.91 -8.68 -18.28
CA THR A 501 -29.92 -7.22 -18.38
C THR A 501 -29.54 -6.55 -17.08
N ASN A 502 -28.73 -5.48 -17.17
CA ASN A 502 -28.12 -4.85 -15.99
C ASN A 502 -29.18 -4.39 -14.99
N VAL A 503 -28.92 -4.54 -13.69
CA VAL A 503 -29.78 -3.97 -12.66
C VAL A 503 -29.80 -2.44 -12.85
N SER A 504 -31.00 -1.83 -12.77
CA SER A 504 -31.22 -0.39 -12.99
C SER A 504 -31.82 0.34 -11.78
N ALA A 505 -32.33 -0.40 -10.80
CA ALA A 505 -32.82 0.15 -9.53
C ALA A 505 -32.87 -0.94 -8.45
N VAL A 506 -32.75 -0.54 -7.19
CA VAL A 506 -33.05 -1.36 -6.01
C VAL A 506 -33.90 -0.53 -5.06
N GLU A 507 -34.97 -1.11 -4.51
CA GLU A 507 -35.90 -0.46 -3.58
C GLU A 507 -36.29 -1.40 -2.44
N GLY A 508 -36.75 -0.84 -1.32
CA GLY A 508 -37.31 -1.65 -0.24
C GLY A 508 -38.27 -0.92 0.68
N TYR A 509 -38.90 -1.66 1.59
CA TYR A 509 -39.76 -1.14 2.65
C TYR A 509 -39.56 -1.94 3.95
N LEU A 510 -39.94 -1.35 5.08
CA LEU A 510 -39.75 -1.94 6.41
C LEU A 510 -41.05 -2.58 6.94
N ASP A 511 -40.93 -3.82 7.40
CA ASP A 511 -42.01 -4.70 7.84
C ASP A 511 -43.22 -4.64 6.87
N ASN A 512 -44.45 -4.52 7.38
CA ASN A 512 -45.64 -4.46 6.54
C ASN A 512 -45.94 -3.08 5.92
N ASN A 513 -45.00 -2.11 5.98
CA ASN A 513 -45.24 -0.72 5.55
C ASN A 513 -45.00 -0.51 4.04
N THR A 514 -45.77 -1.22 3.22
CA THR A 514 -45.67 -1.21 1.74
C THR A 514 -45.93 0.14 1.07
N THR A 515 -46.45 1.13 1.80
CA THR A 515 -46.67 2.50 1.29
C THR A 515 -45.46 3.42 1.49
N SER A 516 -44.45 3.01 2.27
CA SER A 516 -43.26 3.80 2.60
C SER A 516 -42.00 3.19 1.97
N VAL A 517 -42.05 2.97 0.65
CA VAL A 517 -40.92 2.43 -0.14
C VAL A 517 -39.80 3.46 -0.23
N PHE A 518 -38.57 3.03 0.01
CA PHE A 518 -37.35 3.84 -0.11
C PHE A 518 -36.38 3.25 -1.13
N PRO A 519 -35.65 4.09 -1.89
CA PRO A 519 -34.62 3.62 -2.82
C PRO A 519 -33.34 3.19 -2.08
N PHE A 520 -32.60 2.28 -2.68
CA PHE A 520 -31.22 1.98 -2.32
C PHE A 520 -30.26 2.75 -3.26
N VAL A 521 -29.05 3.04 -2.77
CA VAL A 521 -27.96 3.69 -3.50
C VAL A 521 -26.96 2.62 -3.96
N PRO A 522 -26.53 2.61 -5.23
CA PRO A 522 -25.48 1.70 -5.71
C PRO A 522 -24.14 2.00 -5.01
N SER A 523 -23.39 0.95 -4.66
CA SER A 523 -22.19 1.08 -3.80
C SER A 523 -20.95 1.57 -4.57
N ASP A 524 -20.92 1.40 -5.88
CA ASP A 524 -19.92 1.96 -6.80
C ASP A 524 -20.32 3.35 -7.36
N GLY A 525 -21.55 3.77 -7.11
CA GLY A 525 -22.13 5.03 -7.58
C GLY A 525 -23.05 4.93 -8.81
N SER A 526 -23.25 3.77 -9.44
CA SER A 526 -24.22 3.62 -10.55
C SER A 526 -24.70 2.19 -10.77
N PHE A 527 -26.03 1.97 -10.78
CA PHE A 527 -26.60 0.70 -11.24
C PHE A 527 -26.29 0.49 -12.74
N ASN A 528 -25.27 -0.30 -13.05
CA ASN A 528 -24.69 -0.37 -14.40
C ASN A 528 -24.31 -1.79 -14.88
N SER A 529 -24.42 -2.81 -14.03
CA SER A 529 -23.95 -4.17 -14.28
C SER A 529 -25.01 -5.25 -14.03
N LEU A 530 -24.70 -6.50 -14.38
CA LEU A 530 -25.54 -7.67 -14.09
C LEU A 530 -25.60 -8.04 -12.60
N SER A 531 -24.70 -7.52 -11.75
CA SER A 531 -24.64 -7.89 -10.33
C SER A 531 -24.23 -6.70 -9.46
N GLU A 532 -25.21 -6.07 -8.84
CA GLU A 532 -25.11 -4.79 -8.14
C GLU A 532 -25.15 -4.95 -6.62
N ASN A 533 -24.23 -4.27 -5.92
CA ASN A 533 -24.29 -4.10 -4.47
C ASN A 533 -24.87 -2.72 -4.15
N ALA A 534 -25.89 -2.66 -3.31
CA ALA A 534 -26.60 -1.44 -2.96
C ALA A 534 -26.80 -1.29 -1.46
N TYR A 535 -26.97 -0.06 -0.96
CA TYR A 535 -27.26 0.20 0.45
C TYR A 535 -28.38 1.22 0.66
N ALA A 536 -29.05 1.14 1.80
CA ALA A 536 -30.05 2.10 2.24
C ALA A 536 -29.86 2.43 3.73
N ASP A 537 -29.86 3.73 4.04
CA ASP A 537 -29.62 4.25 5.38
C ASP A 537 -30.96 4.55 6.08
N ILE A 538 -31.41 3.65 6.96
CA ILE A 538 -32.63 3.84 7.77
C ILE A 538 -32.31 4.80 8.92
N PRO A 539 -32.91 6.00 9.01
CA PRO A 539 -32.56 6.98 10.05
C PRO A 539 -32.76 6.43 11.46
N LEU A 540 -31.87 6.75 12.40
CA LEU A 540 -31.98 6.26 13.78
C LEU A 540 -33.28 6.72 14.47
N GLY A 541 -33.83 7.88 14.07
CA GLY A 541 -35.17 8.32 14.48
C GLY A 541 -36.29 7.32 14.12
N THR A 542 -36.16 6.59 13.02
CA THR A 542 -37.04 5.46 12.68
C THR A 542 -36.71 4.23 13.54
N VAL A 543 -35.44 3.83 13.59
CA VAL A 543 -34.97 2.63 14.34
C VAL A 543 -35.35 2.69 15.83
N THR A 544 -35.27 3.86 16.45
CA THR A 544 -35.67 4.06 17.86
C THR A 544 -37.16 3.85 18.11
N THR A 545 -38.04 3.99 17.11
CA THR A 545 -39.49 3.72 17.25
C THR A 545 -39.88 2.24 17.10
N LEU A 546 -38.98 1.39 16.56
CA LEU A 546 -39.20 -0.05 16.45
C LEU A 546 -39.15 -0.73 17.82
N ASN A 547 -39.75 -1.92 17.96
CA ASN A 547 -39.59 -2.72 19.17
C ASN A 547 -38.25 -3.46 19.16
N SER A 548 -37.78 -3.96 20.31
CA SER A 548 -36.67 -4.92 20.30
C SER A 548 -37.15 -6.26 19.74
N GLY A 549 -36.39 -6.87 18.84
CA GLY A 549 -36.75 -8.11 18.14
C GLY A 549 -36.36 -8.10 16.66
N ASN A 550 -36.79 -9.14 15.94
CA ASN A 550 -36.56 -9.28 14.50
C ASN A 550 -37.52 -8.41 13.69
N HIS A 551 -36.97 -7.68 12.72
CA HIS A 551 -37.66 -6.90 11.70
C HIS A 551 -37.25 -7.37 10.30
N VAL A 552 -38.10 -7.08 9.30
CA VAL A 552 -37.86 -7.45 7.90
C VAL A 552 -37.78 -6.20 7.04
N VAL A 553 -36.63 -5.98 6.41
CA VAL A 553 -36.50 -5.07 5.28
C VAL A 553 -36.75 -5.87 4.01
N HIS A 554 -37.92 -5.65 3.42
CA HIS A 554 -38.30 -6.22 2.14
C HIS A 554 -37.59 -5.45 1.04
N VAL A 555 -36.71 -6.09 0.26
CA VAL A 555 -35.93 -5.48 -0.82
C VAL A 555 -36.23 -6.18 -2.14
N ARG A 556 -36.28 -5.44 -3.25
CA ARG A 556 -36.28 -6.00 -4.61
C ARG A 556 -35.47 -5.11 -5.55
N ALA A 557 -35.14 -5.64 -6.72
CA ALA A 557 -34.43 -4.93 -7.77
C ALA A 557 -35.25 -4.88 -9.06
N ARG A 558 -34.88 -3.97 -9.96
CA ARG A 558 -35.37 -3.88 -11.33
C ARG A 558 -34.21 -4.00 -12.30
N ASP A 559 -34.40 -4.70 -13.41
CA ASP A 559 -33.42 -4.81 -14.50
C ASP A 559 -33.47 -3.58 -15.44
N ALA A 560 -32.73 -3.63 -16.56
CA ALA A 560 -32.70 -2.57 -17.59
C ALA A 560 -33.79 -2.72 -18.66
N ALA A 561 -34.45 -3.87 -18.77
CA ALA A 561 -35.67 -4.03 -19.57
C ALA A 561 -36.92 -3.42 -18.88
N GLY A 562 -36.87 -3.22 -17.56
CA GLY A 562 -37.91 -2.68 -16.70
C GLY A 562 -38.64 -3.72 -15.82
N ASN A 563 -38.21 -4.99 -15.79
CA ASN A 563 -38.85 -6.04 -14.99
C ASN A 563 -38.44 -5.94 -13.52
N TRP A 564 -39.39 -6.10 -12.60
CA TRP A 564 -39.15 -6.10 -11.15
C TRP A 564 -39.03 -7.52 -10.61
N GLY A 565 -38.00 -7.75 -9.78
CA GLY A 565 -37.83 -8.97 -9.00
C GLY A 565 -38.84 -9.11 -7.85
N VAL A 566 -38.78 -10.26 -7.18
CA VAL A 566 -39.60 -10.56 -6.00
C VAL A 566 -38.97 -9.93 -4.75
N PHE A 567 -39.80 -9.42 -3.83
CA PHE A 567 -39.34 -8.90 -2.54
C PHE A 567 -38.78 -10.01 -1.64
N THR A 568 -37.64 -9.76 -1.00
CA THR A 568 -37.12 -10.58 0.11
C THR A 568 -38.11 -10.62 1.29
N SER A 569 -38.08 -11.70 2.07
CA SER A 569 -39.00 -11.91 3.20
C SER A 569 -38.34 -12.45 4.49
N ASN A 570 -37.00 -12.50 4.52
CA ASN A 570 -36.24 -13.01 5.65
C ASN A 570 -35.95 -11.91 6.68
N ASN A 571 -35.94 -12.26 7.97
CA ASN A 571 -35.46 -11.38 9.05
C ASN A 571 -34.00 -10.98 8.77
N ASN A 572 -33.78 -9.67 8.62
CA ASN A 572 -32.48 -9.11 8.23
C ASN A 572 -32.13 -7.81 8.98
N LEU A 573 -33.00 -7.35 9.89
CA LEU A 573 -32.75 -6.27 10.82
C LEU A 573 -33.12 -6.73 12.23
N LEU A 574 -32.12 -7.00 13.08
CA LEU A 574 -32.36 -7.24 14.50
C LEU A 574 -32.26 -5.90 15.26
N ILE A 575 -33.33 -5.54 15.95
CA ILE A 575 -33.33 -4.39 16.85
C ILE A 575 -33.07 -4.87 18.26
N ASP A 576 -31.97 -4.42 18.86
CA ASP A 576 -31.62 -4.76 20.23
C ASP A 576 -31.23 -3.53 21.04
N LYS A 577 -32.06 -3.24 22.05
CA LYS A 577 -31.96 -2.08 22.93
C LYS A 577 -31.64 -2.49 24.37
N VAL A 578 -31.43 -3.78 24.62
CA VAL A 578 -31.15 -4.30 25.96
C VAL A 578 -29.67 -4.11 26.22
N ALA A 579 -29.31 -3.64 27.41
CA ALA A 579 -27.90 -3.56 27.79
C ALA A 579 -27.44 -4.92 28.32
N PRO A 580 -26.21 -5.38 27.98
CA PRO A 580 -25.63 -6.54 28.64
C PRO A 580 -25.37 -6.23 30.12
N ALA A 581 -25.12 -7.27 30.92
CA ALA A 581 -24.66 -7.12 32.30
C ALA A 581 -23.28 -7.74 32.49
N VAL A 582 -22.46 -7.13 33.33
CA VAL A 582 -21.24 -7.73 33.90
C VAL A 582 -21.55 -8.29 35.28
N THR A 583 -20.91 -9.41 35.65
CA THR A 583 -21.23 -10.17 36.85
C THR A 583 -19.99 -10.72 37.54
N GLY A 584 -20.07 -10.91 38.87
CA GLY A 584 -18.95 -11.37 39.69
C GLY A 584 -18.03 -10.23 40.11
N VAL A 585 -16.73 -10.53 40.16
CA VAL A 585 -15.63 -9.63 40.57
C VAL A 585 -14.57 -9.71 39.46
N VAL A 586 -13.89 -8.60 39.17
CA VAL A 586 -12.78 -8.60 38.20
C VAL A 586 -11.62 -9.39 38.78
N THR A 587 -11.12 -10.39 38.05
CA THR A 587 -9.93 -11.15 38.45
C THR A 587 -8.71 -10.75 37.62
N ALA A 588 -7.54 -10.77 38.25
CA ALA A 588 -6.24 -10.76 37.59
C ALA A 588 -5.55 -12.12 37.77
N THR A 589 -4.83 -12.59 36.75
CA THR A 589 -4.03 -13.81 36.82
C THR A 589 -2.67 -13.60 36.14
N PRO A 590 -1.53 -13.75 36.84
CA PRO A 590 -1.38 -13.92 38.28
C PRO A 590 -1.87 -12.69 39.08
N ASN A 591 -2.05 -12.87 40.38
CA ASN A 591 -2.29 -11.81 41.36
C ASN A 591 -1.75 -12.29 42.73
N PRO A 592 -0.73 -11.65 43.34
CA PRO A 592 -0.03 -10.45 42.89
C PRO A 592 0.58 -10.52 41.48
N ALA A 593 0.69 -9.37 40.84
CA ALA A 593 1.19 -9.18 39.49
C ALA A 593 2.57 -8.49 39.52
N PHE A 594 3.57 -9.12 38.89
CA PHE A 594 4.96 -8.64 38.88
C PHE A 594 5.31 -7.86 37.60
N THR A 595 4.80 -8.34 36.47
CA THR A 595 4.94 -7.72 35.15
C THR A 595 3.62 -7.85 34.40
N SER A 596 3.41 -8.98 33.70
CA SER A 596 2.22 -9.23 32.88
C SER A 596 1.15 -10.04 33.62
N PHE A 597 -0.13 -9.68 33.41
CA PHE A 597 -1.29 -10.35 34.00
C PHE A 597 -2.51 -10.28 33.06
N VAL A 598 -3.44 -11.23 33.21
CA VAL A 598 -4.69 -11.26 32.45
C VAL A 598 -5.84 -10.75 33.33
N LEU A 599 -6.46 -9.64 32.93
CA LEU A 599 -7.74 -9.18 33.49
C LEU A 599 -8.89 -10.00 32.92
N SER A 600 -9.89 -10.28 33.75
CA SER A 600 -11.08 -11.06 33.37
C SER A 600 -12.32 -10.65 34.15
N ALA A 601 -13.48 -10.59 33.46
CA ALA A 601 -14.79 -10.45 34.08
C ALA A 601 -15.87 -11.21 33.29
N ASN A 602 -16.85 -11.78 34.00
CA ASN A 602 -17.95 -12.51 33.37
C ASN A 602 -19.04 -11.54 32.89
N ALA A 603 -19.66 -11.86 31.76
CA ALA A 603 -20.71 -11.07 31.16
C ALA A 603 -21.91 -11.94 30.72
N THR A 604 -23.08 -11.34 30.68
CA THR A 604 -24.35 -11.97 30.28
C THR A 604 -25.10 -11.03 29.36
N ASP A 605 -25.46 -11.53 28.18
CA ASP A 605 -26.38 -10.88 27.27
C ASP A 605 -27.83 -11.37 27.49
N ALA A 606 -28.82 -10.54 27.15
CA ALA A 606 -30.24 -10.80 27.38
C ALA A 606 -31.03 -10.76 26.06
N ALA A 607 -32.23 -11.36 26.03
CA ALA A 607 -32.96 -11.52 24.77
C ALA A 607 -33.42 -10.15 24.18
N PRO A 608 -33.18 -9.87 22.89
CA PRO A 608 -32.68 -10.78 21.85
C PRO A 608 -31.15 -10.93 21.83
N THR A 609 -30.64 -12.11 22.19
CA THR A 609 -29.21 -12.31 22.43
C THR A 609 -28.40 -12.29 21.14
N LEU A 610 -27.46 -11.35 21.05
CA LEU A 610 -26.41 -11.28 20.03
C LEU A 610 -25.07 -11.82 20.55
N GLY A 611 -24.89 -11.83 21.86
CA GLY A 611 -23.65 -12.11 22.55
C GLY A 611 -22.78 -10.87 22.75
N ILE A 612 -21.81 -11.03 23.64
CA ILE A 612 -20.87 -9.98 24.03
C ILE A 612 -19.79 -9.86 22.94
N ALA A 613 -19.65 -8.66 22.37
CA ALA A 613 -18.68 -8.36 21.31
C ALA A 613 -17.37 -7.74 21.85
N GLY A 614 -17.34 -7.34 23.12
CA GLY A 614 -16.14 -6.85 23.80
C GLY A 614 -16.46 -6.25 25.16
N GLY A 615 -15.52 -5.51 25.71
CA GLY A 615 -15.72 -4.67 26.89
C GLY A 615 -14.67 -3.56 26.95
N GLU A 616 -14.62 -2.88 28.09
CA GLU A 616 -13.49 -2.01 28.45
C GLU A 616 -13.25 -2.04 29.96
N TRP A 617 -12.00 -1.79 30.34
CA TRP A 617 -11.60 -1.62 31.73
C TRP A 617 -10.98 -0.24 32.00
N PHE A 618 -11.09 0.24 33.22
CA PHE A 618 -10.43 1.46 33.68
C PHE A 618 -10.11 1.39 35.17
N GLU A 619 -9.09 2.13 35.60
CA GLU A 619 -8.76 2.30 37.01
C GLU A 619 -9.44 3.55 37.59
N GLY A 620 -9.90 3.47 38.83
CA GLY A 620 -10.36 4.65 39.57
C GLY A 620 -11.68 5.24 39.04
N THR A 621 -11.61 6.44 38.46
CA THR A 621 -12.80 7.18 37.99
C THR A 621 -13.16 6.79 36.56
N ASP A 622 -14.45 6.61 36.28
CA ASP A 622 -14.95 6.29 34.94
C ASP A 622 -14.58 7.39 33.92
N PRO A 623 -13.78 7.09 32.88
CA PRO A 623 -13.40 8.08 31.87
C PRO A 623 -14.56 8.44 30.92
N GLY A 624 -15.64 7.67 30.94
CA GLY A 624 -16.74 7.72 29.98
C GLY A 624 -16.81 6.48 29.10
N ILE A 625 -18.00 6.21 28.58
CA ILE A 625 -18.30 5.00 27.79
C ILE A 625 -17.52 5.02 26.46
N GLY A 626 -16.72 3.98 26.22
CA GLY A 626 -15.86 3.84 25.04
C GLY A 626 -14.52 4.56 25.15
N LEU A 627 -14.11 4.96 26.35
CA LEU A 627 -12.85 5.67 26.65
C LEU A 627 -11.95 4.92 27.64
N GLY A 628 -12.26 3.65 27.95
CA GLY A 628 -11.40 2.76 28.72
C GLY A 628 -10.45 1.92 27.85
N HIS A 629 -9.62 1.11 28.49
CA HIS A 629 -8.76 0.14 27.81
C HIS A 629 -9.61 -1.02 27.23
N PRO A 630 -9.49 -1.36 25.95
CA PRO A 630 -10.40 -2.30 25.29
C PRO A 630 -10.19 -3.74 25.76
N MET A 631 -11.29 -4.48 25.98
CA MET A 631 -11.28 -5.90 26.33
C MET A 631 -11.87 -6.76 25.21
N THR A 632 -11.27 -7.92 24.96
CA THR A 632 -11.74 -8.91 23.99
C THR A 632 -12.80 -9.81 24.64
N ALA A 633 -13.88 -10.12 23.93
CA ALA A 633 -14.89 -11.06 24.41
C ALA A 633 -14.63 -12.50 23.95
N THR A 634 -14.97 -13.45 24.81
CA THR A 634 -15.05 -14.88 24.54
C THR A 634 -16.47 -15.38 24.82
N GLY A 635 -16.88 -16.51 24.24
CA GLY A 635 -18.21 -17.12 24.46
C GLY A 635 -19.13 -17.24 23.22
N GLY A 636 -18.74 -16.69 22.07
CA GLY A 636 -19.51 -16.78 20.83
C GLY A 636 -20.89 -16.10 20.93
N THR A 637 -21.89 -16.64 20.24
CA THR A 637 -23.27 -16.11 20.25
C THR A 637 -24.19 -16.74 21.31
N THR A 638 -23.75 -17.78 22.01
CA THR A 638 -24.57 -18.53 22.99
C THR A 638 -24.09 -18.40 24.44
N GLY A 639 -22.88 -17.91 24.66
CA GLY A 639 -22.25 -17.85 25.98
C GLY A 639 -21.84 -19.23 26.53
N PRO A 640 -21.37 -19.28 27.79
CA PRO A 640 -21.16 -18.15 28.71
C PRO A 640 -20.09 -17.18 28.19
N TRP A 641 -20.20 -15.90 28.55
CA TRP A 641 -19.26 -14.88 28.06
C TRP A 641 -18.30 -14.39 29.14
N THR A 642 -17.07 -14.15 28.74
CA THR A 642 -16.03 -13.52 29.57
C THR A 642 -15.30 -12.49 28.73
N VAL A 643 -15.15 -11.27 29.26
CA VAL A 643 -14.30 -10.23 28.66
C VAL A 643 -12.93 -10.26 29.33
N THR A 644 -11.86 -10.25 28.53
CA THR A 644 -10.48 -10.34 29.00
C THR A 644 -9.57 -9.31 28.35
N SER A 645 -8.47 -8.97 29.02
CA SER A 645 -7.35 -8.23 28.44
C SER A 645 -6.02 -8.71 29.02
N ASN A 646 -4.95 -8.59 28.23
CA ASN A 646 -3.59 -8.92 28.63
C ASN A 646 -2.86 -7.62 28.96
N GLU A 647 -2.55 -7.41 30.23
CA GLU A 647 -2.00 -6.16 30.75
C GLU A 647 -0.58 -6.33 31.28
N ASN A 648 0.12 -5.22 31.48
CA ASN A 648 1.42 -5.19 32.15
C ASN A 648 1.52 -4.01 33.12
N ALA A 649 1.78 -4.28 34.40
CA ALA A 649 1.76 -3.29 35.46
C ALA A 649 2.80 -2.16 35.24
N ARG A 650 3.98 -2.50 34.71
CA ARG A 650 5.03 -1.50 34.40
C ARG A 650 4.63 -0.63 33.21
N SER A 651 4.03 -1.21 32.18
CA SER A 651 3.49 -0.44 31.03
C SER A 651 2.33 0.49 31.42
N LEU A 652 1.61 0.17 32.50
CA LEU A 652 0.56 1.02 33.09
C LEU A 652 1.11 2.07 34.09
N ASN A 653 2.42 2.08 34.35
CA ASN A 653 3.08 2.85 35.42
C ASN A 653 2.43 2.65 36.80
N TRP A 654 1.99 1.44 37.10
CA TRP A 654 1.48 1.06 38.43
C TRP A 654 2.65 0.88 39.42
N ALA A 655 2.54 1.53 40.57
CA ALA A 655 3.46 1.36 41.71
C ALA A 655 3.18 0.05 42.45
N GLU A 656 3.99 -0.31 43.45
CA GLU A 656 3.58 -1.36 44.39
C GLU A 656 2.30 -0.97 45.14
N GLY A 657 1.38 -1.93 45.33
CA GLY A 657 0.14 -1.71 46.08
C GLY A 657 -1.11 -2.28 45.41
N ASN A 658 -2.28 -1.79 45.83
CA ASN A 658 -3.59 -2.32 45.44
C ASN A 658 -4.31 -1.38 44.46
N HIS A 659 -4.33 -1.77 43.18
CA HIS A 659 -5.00 -1.07 42.09
C HIS A 659 -6.45 -1.55 41.95
N THR A 660 -7.40 -0.60 41.86
CA THR A 660 -8.84 -0.92 41.76
C THR A 660 -9.32 -0.76 40.33
N VAL A 661 -9.49 -1.90 39.66
CA VAL A 661 -9.93 -2.02 38.27
C VAL A 661 -11.44 -2.16 38.21
N ASN A 662 -12.06 -1.45 37.27
CA ASN A 662 -13.48 -1.55 36.92
C ASN A 662 -13.62 -2.07 35.49
N VAL A 663 -14.61 -2.91 35.22
CA VAL A 663 -14.90 -3.49 33.89
C VAL A 663 -16.37 -3.33 33.54
N ARG A 664 -16.66 -2.96 32.28
CA ARG A 664 -18.00 -3.07 31.65
C ARG A 664 -17.94 -3.81 30.31
N ALA A 665 -19.05 -4.40 29.91
CA ALA A 665 -19.17 -5.19 28.67
C ALA A 665 -20.01 -4.45 27.61
N ARG A 666 -19.85 -4.88 26.34
CA ARG A 666 -20.57 -4.37 25.17
C ARG A 666 -21.08 -5.52 24.31
N ASP A 667 -22.36 -5.49 23.93
CA ASP A 667 -22.99 -6.46 23.02
C ASP A 667 -22.63 -6.19 21.53
N ALA A 668 -23.10 -7.04 20.61
CA ALA A 668 -22.88 -6.80 19.18
C ALA A 668 -23.74 -5.66 18.58
N ALA A 669 -24.89 -5.31 19.17
CA ALA A 669 -25.70 -4.14 18.81
C ALA A 669 -25.11 -2.80 19.31
N GLN A 670 -23.97 -2.87 20.01
CA GLN A 670 -23.23 -1.77 20.60
C GLN A 670 -23.98 -1.06 21.76
N ASN A 671 -24.78 -1.78 22.56
CA ASN A 671 -25.10 -1.30 23.92
C ASN A 671 -23.99 -1.68 24.90
N TRP A 672 -23.75 -0.81 25.87
CA TRP A 672 -22.82 -1.01 26.98
C TRP A 672 -23.58 -1.34 28.26
N SER A 673 -22.98 -2.13 29.15
CA SER A 673 -23.61 -2.45 30.44
C SER A 673 -23.84 -1.20 31.29
N THR A 674 -24.99 -1.17 31.97
CA THR A 674 -25.47 0.00 32.74
C THR A 674 -24.65 0.33 33.99
N GLY A 675 -23.69 -0.52 34.34
CA GLY A 675 -22.70 -0.33 35.38
C GLY A 675 -21.49 -1.24 35.14
N THR A 676 -20.53 -1.17 36.06
CA THR A 676 -19.31 -1.96 36.09
C THR A 676 -19.33 -3.02 37.19
N VAL A 677 -18.46 -4.03 37.07
CA VAL A 677 -17.95 -4.80 38.22
C VAL A 677 -16.52 -4.34 38.51
N SER A 678 -16.08 -4.47 39.76
CA SER A 678 -14.75 -4.04 40.20
C SER A 678 -13.93 -5.23 40.71
N GLY A 679 -12.62 -5.05 40.85
CA GLY A 679 -11.70 -5.99 41.49
C GLY A 679 -10.35 -5.34 41.80
N THR A 680 -9.51 -6.05 42.56
CA THR A 680 -8.21 -5.54 43.02
C THR A 680 -7.07 -6.33 42.40
N VAL A 681 -6.14 -5.61 41.75
CA VAL A 681 -4.84 -6.15 41.33
C VAL A 681 -3.80 -5.66 42.33
N THR A 682 -3.06 -6.57 42.93
CA THR A 682 -1.95 -6.24 43.83
C THR A 682 -0.65 -6.29 43.03
N VAL A 683 0.03 -5.16 42.87
CA VAL A 683 1.34 -5.07 42.20
C VAL A 683 2.44 -5.18 43.25
N GLN A 684 3.44 -6.02 42.97
CA GLN A 684 4.60 -6.23 43.82
C GLN A 684 5.86 -6.46 42.98
N SER A 685 7.00 -5.98 43.45
CA SER A 685 8.31 -6.09 42.80
C SER A 685 9.07 -7.32 43.31
N PRO A 686 9.47 -8.28 42.44
CA PRO A 686 10.39 -9.34 42.80
C PRO A 686 11.85 -8.89 42.60
N ILE A 687 12.77 -9.39 43.43
CA ILE A 687 14.21 -9.06 43.35
C ILE A 687 15.07 -10.19 43.93
N TYR A 688 16.19 -10.49 43.27
CA TYR A 688 17.30 -11.30 43.80
C TYR A 688 18.42 -10.37 44.28
N PHE A 689 19.05 -10.64 45.42
CA PHE A 689 20.05 -9.73 46.00
C PHE A 689 21.05 -10.43 46.94
N SER A 690 22.27 -9.90 47.06
CA SER A 690 23.17 -10.14 48.21
C SER A 690 22.98 -9.04 49.26
N THR A 691 23.64 -9.14 50.42
CA THR A 691 23.54 -8.14 51.50
C THR A 691 24.87 -7.88 52.19
N PHE A 692 25.16 -6.64 52.58
CA PHE A 692 26.40 -6.24 53.26
C PHE A 692 26.70 -7.08 54.51
N GLY A 693 27.58 -8.08 54.39
CA GLY A 693 28.01 -8.91 55.49
C GLY A 693 26.98 -9.96 55.96
N ASN A 694 27.43 -10.76 56.92
CA ASN A 694 26.82 -12.04 57.29
C ASN A 694 25.53 -11.93 58.14
N THR A 695 24.47 -11.28 57.63
CA THR A 695 23.14 -11.21 58.27
C THR A 695 22.03 -11.77 57.37
N ASN A 696 21.08 -12.50 57.95
CA ASN A 696 19.93 -13.05 57.21
C ASN A 696 18.80 -12.01 57.11
N PRO A 697 18.24 -11.75 55.91
CA PRO A 697 16.98 -11.04 55.75
C PRO A 697 15.82 -11.61 56.60
N PRO A 698 14.81 -10.80 56.97
CA PRO A 698 13.75 -11.19 57.89
C PRO A 698 13.05 -12.52 57.55
N GLY A 699 13.16 -13.48 58.47
CA GLY A 699 12.53 -14.80 58.36
C GLY A 699 13.36 -15.86 57.62
N VAL A 700 14.49 -15.48 57.01
CA VAL A 700 15.48 -16.45 56.49
C VAL A 700 16.28 -17.05 57.65
N GLY A 701 16.78 -18.26 57.48
CA GLY A 701 17.53 -18.97 58.53
C GLY A 701 18.61 -19.89 57.95
N GLY A 702 19.56 -20.26 58.82
CA GLY A 702 20.85 -20.83 58.44
C GLY A 702 21.98 -19.90 58.92
N THR A 703 23.23 -20.28 58.68
CA THR A 703 24.35 -19.33 58.71
C THR A 703 24.16 -18.39 57.51
N ALA A 704 24.36 -17.08 57.67
CA ALA A 704 24.47 -16.16 56.54
C ALA A 704 25.94 -15.99 56.15
N ASP A 705 26.18 -15.89 54.85
CA ASP A 705 27.46 -15.59 54.23
C ASP A 705 27.28 -14.41 53.25
N ASP A 706 28.35 -13.62 53.09
CA ASP A 706 28.42 -12.38 52.31
C ASP A 706 28.16 -12.56 50.79
N ALA A 707 28.25 -13.81 50.32
CA ALA A 707 27.93 -14.22 48.96
C ALA A 707 26.56 -14.93 48.81
N ASP A 708 25.75 -15.04 49.87
CA ASP A 708 24.44 -15.72 49.81
C ASP A 708 23.41 -14.88 49.03
N ILE A 709 22.95 -15.39 47.89
CA ILE A 709 21.91 -14.72 47.10
C ILE A 709 20.52 -15.02 47.67
N TYR A 710 19.86 -13.98 48.18
CA TYR A 710 18.47 -13.97 48.64
C TYR A 710 17.50 -13.62 47.49
N PHE A 711 16.21 -13.82 47.77
CA PHE A 711 15.09 -13.51 46.87
C PHE A 711 13.88 -13.05 47.67
N TRP A 712 13.28 -11.95 47.25
CA TRP A 712 11.96 -11.49 47.70
C TRP A 712 10.91 -11.83 46.64
N ASN A 713 9.88 -12.58 47.06
CA ASN A 713 8.84 -13.09 46.15
C ASN A 713 7.54 -12.25 46.14
N GLY A 714 7.58 -11.03 46.70
CA GLY A 714 6.39 -10.19 46.97
C GLY A 714 5.79 -10.39 48.38
N ILE A 715 6.04 -11.53 49.03
CA ILE A 715 5.38 -11.91 50.29
C ILE A 715 6.39 -12.21 51.41
N ALA A 716 7.53 -12.83 51.08
CA ALA A 716 8.56 -13.22 52.03
C ALA A 716 9.96 -13.29 51.38
N PHE A 717 10.99 -13.18 52.21
CA PHE A 717 12.38 -13.46 51.83
C PHE A 717 12.68 -14.97 51.84
N SER A 718 13.64 -15.38 51.02
CA SER A 718 14.18 -16.74 50.96
C SER A 718 15.60 -16.74 50.40
N ARG A 719 16.49 -17.63 50.87
CA ARG A 719 17.79 -17.85 50.22
C ARG A 719 17.60 -18.68 48.94
N THR A 720 18.21 -18.24 47.85
CA THR A 720 18.11 -18.83 46.51
C THR A 720 19.39 -19.54 46.08
N VAL A 721 20.54 -18.96 46.44
CA VAL A 721 21.86 -19.59 46.34
C VAL A 721 22.52 -19.49 47.71
N ASP A 722 23.05 -20.61 48.22
CA ASP A 722 23.87 -20.65 49.43
C ASP A 722 25.30 -20.92 49.00
N VAL A 723 26.14 -19.88 48.96
CA VAL A 723 27.46 -19.97 48.30
C VAL A 723 28.45 -20.78 49.14
N THR A 724 28.17 -21.00 50.43
CA THR A 724 28.91 -21.95 51.26
C THR A 724 28.56 -23.42 50.98
N ALA A 725 27.37 -23.67 50.41
CA ALA A 725 26.82 -25.02 50.18
C ALA A 725 26.75 -25.46 48.71
N ILE A 726 27.07 -24.61 47.74
CA ILE A 726 27.21 -25.00 46.32
C ILE A 726 28.40 -25.94 46.08
N ALA A 727 28.44 -26.56 44.89
CA ALA A 727 29.58 -27.38 44.48
C ALA A 727 30.78 -26.47 44.15
N ASN A 728 31.94 -26.78 44.74
CA ASN A 728 33.14 -25.91 44.71
C ASN A 728 32.83 -24.49 45.26
N PRO A 729 32.48 -24.37 46.56
CA PRO A 729 32.06 -23.10 47.17
C PRO A 729 33.21 -22.10 47.25
N LEU A 730 32.86 -20.80 47.25
CA LEU A 730 33.83 -19.72 47.48
C LEU A 730 34.33 -19.74 48.95
N PRO A 731 35.43 -19.05 49.25
CA PRO A 731 35.82 -18.79 50.64
C PRO A 731 34.74 -17.97 51.36
N ALA A 732 34.43 -18.31 52.61
CA ALA A 732 33.48 -17.61 53.50
C ALA A 732 34.01 -16.24 54.02
N ALA A 733 34.61 -15.48 53.10
CA ALA A 733 35.18 -14.15 53.23
C ALA A 733 35.26 -13.44 51.86
N ALA A 734 34.53 -13.93 50.85
CA ALA A 734 34.29 -13.24 49.60
C ALA A 734 32.95 -12.50 49.74
N ASN A 735 33.00 -11.18 49.86
CA ASN A 735 31.84 -10.30 49.70
C ASN A 735 31.54 -10.13 48.20
N VAL A 736 30.27 -10.00 47.85
CA VAL A 736 29.77 -9.88 46.47
C VAL A 736 29.10 -8.53 46.29
N ASP A 737 29.59 -7.76 45.33
CA ASP A 737 29.07 -6.47 44.89
C ASP A 737 28.33 -6.61 43.54
N GLY A 738 28.99 -7.10 42.50
CA GLY A 738 28.37 -7.33 41.21
C GLY A 738 27.68 -8.69 41.19
N PHE A 739 26.39 -8.73 40.87
CA PHE A 739 25.64 -9.97 40.70
C PHE A 739 24.72 -9.94 39.47
N GLN A 740 24.72 -11.04 38.70
CA GLN A 740 23.67 -11.27 37.70
C GLN A 740 23.32 -12.75 37.56
N ARG A 741 22.02 -13.06 37.45
CA ARG A 741 21.47 -14.41 37.48
C ARG A 741 20.95 -14.86 36.11
N VAL A 742 21.38 -16.03 35.65
CA VAL A 742 20.72 -16.78 34.56
C VAL A 742 19.79 -17.84 35.17
N SER A 743 20.24 -18.53 36.21
CA SER A 743 19.44 -19.46 37.02
C SER A 743 20.09 -19.65 38.41
N ASN A 744 19.48 -20.46 39.29
CA ASN A 744 20.10 -20.81 40.59
C ASN A 744 21.42 -21.60 40.45
N THR A 745 21.75 -22.09 39.26
CA THR A 745 22.99 -22.83 38.98
C THR A 745 23.86 -22.16 37.91
N GLN A 746 23.49 -20.97 37.43
CA GLN A 746 24.22 -20.21 36.42
C GLN A 746 24.13 -18.71 36.73
N PHE A 747 25.23 -18.10 37.14
CA PHE A 747 25.26 -16.70 37.56
C PHE A 747 26.69 -16.13 37.50
N TYR A 748 26.78 -14.80 37.51
CA TYR A 748 28.00 -14.02 37.46
C TYR A 748 28.22 -13.29 38.79
N LEU A 749 29.49 -13.11 39.21
CA LEU A 749 29.90 -12.37 40.40
C LEU A 749 31.15 -11.51 40.13
N SER A 750 31.27 -10.37 40.80
CA SER A 750 32.54 -9.70 41.16
C SER A 750 32.67 -9.67 42.71
N PHE A 751 33.73 -9.07 43.25
CA PHE A 751 33.98 -9.07 44.70
C PHE A 751 34.75 -7.84 45.19
N SER A 752 34.24 -7.13 46.21
CA SER A 752 34.84 -5.91 46.81
C SER A 752 36.15 -6.14 47.60
N SER A 753 36.74 -7.32 47.42
CA SER A 753 37.92 -7.80 48.10
C SER A 753 39.04 -8.05 47.10
N ALA A 754 39.96 -7.10 46.99
CA ALA A 754 41.15 -7.02 46.12
C ALA A 754 41.92 -8.30 45.77
N THR A 755 41.75 -9.40 46.51
CA THR A 755 42.02 -10.74 45.98
C THR A 755 40.99 -11.75 46.50
N VAL A 756 40.25 -12.42 45.60
CA VAL A 756 39.44 -13.61 45.95
C VAL A 756 40.05 -14.87 45.33
N THR A 757 40.06 -15.98 46.07
CA THR A 757 40.54 -17.28 45.57
C THR A 757 39.38 -18.14 45.10
N VAL A 758 39.11 -18.12 43.79
CA VAL A 758 37.98 -18.79 43.15
C VAL A 758 38.36 -20.24 42.79
N PRO A 759 37.62 -21.27 43.25
CA PRO A 759 37.97 -22.67 43.06
C PRO A 759 38.10 -23.10 41.59
N GLY A 760 39.27 -23.64 41.23
CA GLY A 760 39.56 -24.10 39.86
C GLY A 760 40.01 -23.00 38.90
N VAL A 761 39.81 -21.72 39.25
CA VAL A 761 40.30 -20.55 38.50
C VAL A 761 41.66 -20.12 39.04
N GLY A 762 41.76 -19.83 40.35
CA GLY A 762 42.95 -19.24 40.97
C GLY A 762 42.60 -18.00 41.79
N THR A 763 43.52 -17.04 41.84
CA THR A 763 43.24 -15.71 42.39
C THR A 763 42.71 -14.80 41.30
N VAL A 764 41.58 -14.14 41.56
CA VAL A 764 41.05 -13.02 40.76
C VAL A 764 41.24 -11.72 41.53
N GLN A 765 41.23 -10.58 40.85
CA GLN A 765 41.13 -9.26 41.51
C GLN A 765 39.66 -8.92 41.76
N ASP A 766 39.45 -7.76 42.37
CA ASP A 766 38.15 -7.14 42.59
C ASP A 766 37.52 -6.72 41.24
N GLU A 767 38.32 -6.14 40.35
CA GLU A 767 37.94 -5.70 38.99
C GLU A 767 37.51 -6.83 38.01
N ASP A 768 37.49 -8.11 38.45
CA ASP A 768 37.28 -9.30 37.62
C ASP A 768 35.88 -9.91 37.80
N ILE A 769 35.14 -10.11 36.70
CA ILE A 769 33.84 -10.80 36.73
C ILE A 769 34.04 -12.30 36.45
N VAL A 770 33.62 -13.14 37.39
CA VAL A 770 33.58 -14.60 37.25
C VAL A 770 32.19 -15.11 36.91
N TYR A 771 32.12 -16.25 36.22
CA TYR A 771 30.90 -16.98 35.89
C TYR A 771 30.93 -18.39 36.50
N TYR A 772 29.88 -18.73 37.24
CA TYR A 772 29.59 -20.06 37.75
C TYR A 772 28.63 -20.79 36.81
N ASP A 773 29.02 -21.96 36.30
CA ASP A 773 28.17 -22.87 35.54
C ASP A 773 28.13 -24.24 36.22
N ASN A 774 27.03 -24.50 36.93
CA ASN A 774 26.63 -25.81 37.44
C ASN A 774 27.75 -26.59 38.16
N GLY A 775 28.51 -25.89 39.01
CA GLY A 775 29.64 -26.43 39.78
C GLY A 775 31.03 -26.11 39.23
N THR A 776 31.13 -25.35 38.14
CA THR A 776 32.40 -24.94 37.52
C THR A 776 32.53 -23.42 37.54
N TRP A 777 33.66 -22.89 38.00
CA TRP A 777 33.99 -21.47 37.90
C TRP A 777 34.84 -21.17 36.67
N SER A 778 34.71 -19.94 36.14
CA SER A 778 35.49 -19.41 35.03
C SER A 778 35.59 -17.88 35.16
N VAL A 779 36.64 -17.26 34.62
CA VAL A 779 36.67 -15.79 34.43
C VAL A 779 35.85 -15.47 33.18
N PHE A 780 34.90 -14.54 33.30
CA PHE A 780 34.13 -14.00 32.18
C PHE A 780 34.73 -12.68 31.67
N PHE A 781 35.21 -11.84 32.59
CA PHE A 781 35.92 -10.60 32.31
C PHE A 781 37.15 -10.48 33.21
N ASP A 782 38.29 -10.18 32.59
CA ASP A 782 39.58 -9.93 33.24
C ASP A 782 39.84 -8.42 33.15
N GLY A 783 39.50 -7.70 34.22
CA GLY A 783 39.49 -6.24 34.29
C GLY A 783 40.89 -5.66 34.37
N THR A 784 41.73 -6.32 35.18
CA THR A 784 43.19 -6.10 35.23
C THR A 784 43.83 -6.17 33.84
N ALA A 785 43.48 -7.16 33.00
CA ALA A 785 44.01 -7.24 31.63
C ALA A 785 43.47 -6.17 30.67
N GLN A 786 42.33 -5.53 30.97
CA GLN A 786 41.81 -4.39 30.18
C GLN A 786 42.35 -3.04 30.66
N GLY A 787 43.03 -3.00 31.81
CA GLY A 787 43.63 -1.77 32.37
C GLY A 787 42.78 -1.08 33.44
N LEU A 788 41.79 -1.77 34.02
CA LEU A 788 41.30 -1.44 35.36
C LEU A 788 42.39 -1.96 36.31
N THR A 789 43.21 -1.06 36.87
CA THR A 789 44.38 -1.45 37.69
C THR A 789 44.66 -0.41 38.77
N ALA A 790 43.61 0.06 39.42
CA ALA A 790 43.69 1.11 40.43
C ALA A 790 42.50 0.99 41.37
N ASP A 791 42.73 1.30 42.65
CA ASP A 791 41.82 1.21 43.80
C ASP A 791 40.51 2.03 43.68
N ASN A 792 40.23 2.60 42.49
CA ASN A 792 39.07 3.39 42.12
C ASN A 792 38.71 3.24 40.62
N LEU A 793 38.87 2.01 40.11
CA LEU A 793 38.42 1.50 38.81
C LEU A 793 37.79 0.09 38.94
N ASP A 794 37.61 -0.36 40.19
CA ASP A 794 36.98 -1.61 40.60
C ASP A 794 35.49 -1.64 40.19
N ILE A 795 34.90 -2.83 40.03
CA ILE A 795 33.55 -3.01 39.47
C ILE A 795 32.56 -3.35 40.60
N ASP A 796 31.99 -2.32 41.24
CA ASP A 796 30.91 -2.53 42.21
C ASP A 796 29.70 -3.21 41.53
N ALA A 797 29.27 -2.69 40.39
CA ALA A 797 27.91 -2.93 39.88
C ALA A 797 27.92 -3.27 38.38
N PHE A 798 27.33 -4.39 37.93
CA PHE A 798 27.29 -4.71 36.49
C PHE A 798 25.99 -5.32 35.95
N THR A 799 25.79 -5.17 34.63
CA THR A 799 24.82 -5.91 33.81
C THR A 799 25.45 -6.34 32.50
N ILE A 800 25.53 -7.66 32.28
CA ILE A 800 25.96 -8.31 31.04
C ILE A 800 24.75 -8.47 30.09
N ASN A 801 24.92 -8.05 28.85
CA ASN A 801 23.97 -8.23 27.75
C ASN A 801 24.70 -8.78 26.51
N GLY A 802 24.67 -10.10 26.36
CA GLY A 802 25.42 -10.81 25.32
C GLY A 802 26.93 -10.77 25.60
N SER A 803 27.66 -9.95 24.84
CA SER A 803 29.10 -9.70 25.03
C SER A 803 29.40 -8.27 25.51
N ASN A 804 28.37 -7.44 25.72
CA ASN A 804 28.51 -6.12 26.32
C ASN A 804 28.39 -6.24 27.83
N ILE A 805 29.22 -5.51 28.56
CA ILE A 805 29.15 -5.36 30.02
C ILE A 805 28.91 -3.89 30.31
N TYR A 806 27.78 -3.56 30.93
CA TYR A 806 27.49 -2.22 31.44
C TYR A 806 27.79 -2.21 32.94
N PHE A 807 28.48 -1.20 33.46
CA PHE A 807 28.94 -1.21 34.86
C PHE A 807 29.18 0.18 35.46
N SER A 808 29.06 0.32 36.78
CA SER A 808 29.62 1.43 37.58
C SER A 808 31.01 1.02 38.12
N THR A 809 31.75 1.98 38.68
CA THR A 809 33.06 1.69 39.30
C THR A 809 33.36 2.58 40.49
N VAL A 810 34.11 2.05 41.47
CA VAL A 810 34.44 2.71 42.74
C VAL A 810 35.02 4.10 42.50
N GLY A 811 34.22 5.13 42.75
CA GLY A 811 34.67 6.51 42.78
C GLY A 811 34.95 7.17 41.43
N ASN A 812 35.49 8.38 41.54
CA ASN A 812 35.38 9.40 40.51
C ASN A 812 36.56 9.41 39.50
N THR A 813 36.85 8.26 38.85
CA THR A 813 37.93 8.13 37.84
C THR A 813 37.40 7.72 36.46
N ASN A 814 37.99 8.27 35.39
CA ASN A 814 37.65 7.85 34.04
C ASN A 814 38.37 6.53 33.68
N LEU A 815 37.62 5.56 33.15
CA LEU A 815 38.16 4.33 32.57
C LEU A 815 39.17 4.59 31.42
N PRO A 816 40.08 3.65 31.11
CA PRO A 816 41.05 3.79 30.03
C PRO A 816 40.43 4.21 28.68
N GLY A 817 40.81 5.40 28.22
CA GLY A 817 40.34 5.97 26.95
C GLY A 817 39.01 6.74 27.00
N VAL A 818 38.32 6.74 28.14
CA VAL A 818 37.11 7.56 28.37
C VAL A 818 37.51 8.97 28.80
N GLY A 819 36.64 9.95 28.54
CA GLY A 819 36.89 11.35 28.87
C GLY A 819 35.61 12.10 29.24
N GLY A 820 35.76 13.02 30.18
CA GLY A 820 34.69 13.75 30.86
C GLY A 820 35.12 14.06 32.29
N THR A 821 34.21 14.64 33.09
CA THR A 821 34.28 14.46 34.55
C THR A 821 33.75 13.07 34.85
N ALA A 822 34.35 12.30 35.77
CA ALA A 822 33.76 11.04 36.24
C ALA A 822 33.02 11.28 37.56
N ASP A 823 31.88 10.60 37.71
CA ASP A 823 31.10 10.49 38.94
C ASP A 823 30.83 9.00 39.26
N ASP A 824 30.73 8.63 40.55
CA ASP A 824 30.44 7.27 41.06
C ASP A 824 29.30 6.56 40.31
N ALA A 825 28.23 7.32 40.01
CA ALA A 825 27.03 6.82 39.39
C ALA A 825 27.10 6.72 37.84
N ASP A 826 28.22 7.04 37.21
CA ASP A 826 28.37 6.98 35.76
C ASP A 826 28.36 5.52 35.24
N ILE A 827 27.37 5.17 34.42
CA ILE A 827 27.27 3.83 33.84
C ILE A 827 28.15 3.74 32.58
N TYR A 828 29.22 2.99 32.66
CA TYR A 828 30.14 2.67 31.57
C TYR A 828 29.68 1.43 30.78
N LEU A 829 30.35 1.19 29.65
CA LEU A 829 30.17 0.05 28.76
C LEU A 829 31.55 -0.44 28.28
N TRP A 830 31.83 -1.73 28.53
CA TRP A 830 32.81 -2.51 27.79
C TRP A 830 32.10 -3.28 26.65
N ASN A 831 32.50 -3.03 25.41
CA ASN A 831 31.88 -3.62 24.22
C ASN A 831 32.67 -4.82 23.62
N GLY A 832 33.58 -5.42 24.41
CA GLY A 832 34.52 -6.44 23.93
C GLY A 832 35.79 -5.89 23.26
N THR A 833 35.93 -4.57 23.10
CA THR A 833 37.13 -3.94 22.48
C THR A 833 37.57 -2.62 23.10
N ALA A 834 36.66 -1.85 23.70
CA ALA A 834 36.95 -0.55 24.32
C ALA A 834 35.91 -0.19 25.38
N PHE A 835 36.32 0.67 26.32
CA PHE A 835 35.44 1.33 27.28
C PHE A 835 34.77 2.58 26.66
N SER A 836 33.58 2.90 27.16
CA SER A 836 32.82 4.11 26.82
C SER A 836 31.84 4.45 27.95
N ARG A 837 31.47 5.71 28.14
CA ARG A 837 30.37 6.07 29.05
C ARG A 837 29.04 5.96 28.31
N THR A 838 28.07 5.25 28.90
CA THR A 838 26.73 5.06 28.36
C THR A 838 25.71 6.01 29.01
N VAL A 839 25.83 6.23 30.32
CA VAL A 839 25.05 7.23 31.06
C VAL A 839 26.00 8.09 31.86
N ASP A 840 25.88 9.40 31.71
CA ASP A 840 26.46 10.39 32.61
C ASP A 840 25.38 10.82 33.60
N VAL A 841 25.40 10.28 34.82
CA VAL A 841 24.28 10.45 35.77
C VAL A 841 24.23 11.86 36.35
N THR A 842 25.29 12.65 36.19
CA THR A 842 25.27 14.10 36.48
C THR A 842 24.56 14.92 35.39
N ALA A 843 24.47 14.39 34.17
CA ALA A 843 23.94 15.08 32.99
C ALA A 843 22.53 14.62 32.53
N ILE A 844 21.95 13.58 33.15
CA ILE A 844 20.57 13.16 32.86
C ILE A 844 19.51 14.17 33.35
N ALA A 845 18.26 14.00 32.94
CA ALA A 845 17.15 14.80 33.45
C ALA A 845 16.83 14.37 34.89
N ASN A 846 16.81 15.34 35.83
CA ASN A 846 16.73 15.09 37.27
C ASN A 846 17.89 14.20 37.79
N PRO A 847 19.15 14.69 37.71
CA PRO A 847 20.35 13.92 38.05
C PRO A 847 20.52 13.68 39.56
N LEU A 848 21.29 12.65 39.91
CA LEU A 848 21.62 12.33 41.31
C LEU A 848 22.62 13.36 41.91
N PRO A 849 22.78 13.40 43.25
CA PRO A 849 23.80 14.22 43.90
C PRO A 849 25.21 13.74 43.54
N ALA A 850 26.10 14.68 43.20
CA ALA A 850 27.48 14.42 42.78
C ALA A 850 28.52 14.82 43.85
N GLY A 851 29.70 14.19 43.85
CA GLY A 851 30.84 14.51 44.73
C GLY A 851 30.93 13.71 46.04
N ALA A 852 31.57 14.25 47.08
CA ALA A 852 31.91 13.48 48.30
C ALA A 852 30.73 13.14 49.25
N THR A 853 29.50 13.26 48.77
CA THR A 853 28.25 12.76 49.37
C THR A 853 27.31 12.30 48.24
N ALA A 854 27.89 11.64 47.23
CA ALA A 854 27.19 11.19 46.02
C ALA A 854 26.34 9.95 46.27
N ALA A 855 25.67 9.54 45.21
CA ALA A 855 25.12 8.21 45.09
C ALA A 855 26.23 7.23 44.64
N ASN A 856 27.00 6.65 45.58
CA ASN A 856 27.82 5.47 45.26
C ASN A 856 26.89 4.33 44.81
N VAL A 857 27.20 3.63 43.72
CA VAL A 857 26.33 2.62 43.08
C VAL A 857 26.96 1.25 43.20
N ASP A 858 26.31 0.37 43.96
CA ASP A 858 26.71 -1.02 44.20
C ASP A 858 25.89 -2.03 43.37
N GLY A 859 24.58 -1.82 43.26
CA GLY A 859 23.71 -2.61 42.41
C GLY A 859 23.31 -1.88 41.14
N LEU A 860 23.42 -2.55 39.98
CA LEU A 860 23.04 -2.01 38.68
C LEU A 860 22.24 -3.05 37.87
N LYS A 861 21.01 -2.68 37.49
CA LYS A 861 20.29 -3.34 36.38
C LYS A 861 20.12 -2.39 35.20
N PHE A 862 20.94 -2.56 34.16
CA PHE A 862 20.85 -1.75 32.95
C PHE A 862 19.89 -2.35 31.91
N VAL A 863 18.94 -1.57 31.38
CA VAL A 863 18.10 -1.96 30.24
C VAL A 863 18.47 -1.12 29.01
N ASP A 864 18.41 0.21 29.14
CA ASP A 864 19.00 1.17 28.20
C ASP A 864 19.30 2.51 28.90
N ALA A 865 19.89 3.48 28.19
CA ALA A 865 20.32 4.77 28.75
C ALA A 865 19.17 5.68 29.28
N LYS A 866 17.91 5.24 29.18
CA LYS A 866 16.72 5.87 29.76
C LYS A 866 16.00 5.00 30.78
N HIS A 867 16.38 3.72 30.90
CA HIS A 867 15.70 2.72 31.73
C HIS A 867 16.77 1.87 32.45
N PHE A 868 17.03 2.19 33.72
CA PHE A 868 18.00 1.47 34.54
C PHE A 868 17.62 1.57 36.03
N TYR A 869 18.10 0.60 36.82
CA TYR A 869 17.83 0.49 38.25
C TYR A 869 19.16 0.54 39.03
N LEU A 870 19.16 1.20 40.19
CA LEU A 870 20.33 1.38 41.06
C LEU A 870 19.96 1.09 42.54
N SER A 871 20.90 0.59 43.32
CA SER A 871 20.97 0.69 44.80
C SER A 871 22.19 1.53 45.19
N PHE A 872 22.38 1.82 46.48
CA PHE A 872 23.45 2.72 46.91
C PHE A 872 24.03 2.43 48.31
N ASN A 873 25.28 1.97 48.36
CA ASN A 873 26.13 1.83 49.57
C ASN A 873 26.19 3.10 50.45
N THR A 874 25.82 4.25 49.88
CA THR A 874 25.62 5.49 50.64
C THR A 874 24.28 5.46 51.38
N ALA A 875 24.34 5.00 52.65
CA ALA A 875 23.28 4.94 53.69
C ALA A 875 22.03 5.85 53.58
N THR A 876 22.14 7.05 53.02
CA THR A 876 20.98 7.81 52.54
C THR A 876 21.31 8.58 51.26
N VAL A 877 20.59 8.32 50.15
CA VAL A 877 20.71 9.09 48.90
C VAL A 877 19.47 9.98 48.68
N ALA A 878 19.69 11.23 48.28
CA ALA A 878 18.64 12.20 47.98
C ALA A 878 18.24 12.14 46.49
N VAL A 879 17.37 11.19 46.12
CA VAL A 879 16.94 10.95 44.75
C VAL A 879 15.81 11.91 44.33
N PRO A 880 15.97 12.67 43.22
CA PRO A 880 15.00 13.68 42.80
C PRO A 880 13.59 13.14 42.57
N GLY A 881 12.60 13.85 43.11
CA GLY A 881 11.17 13.54 42.92
C GLY A 881 10.59 12.52 43.92
N ILE A 882 11.42 11.62 44.46
CA ILE A 882 10.99 10.63 45.48
C ILE A 882 11.49 10.95 46.90
N GLY A 883 12.59 11.69 47.04
CA GLY A 883 13.10 12.14 48.35
C GLY A 883 14.35 11.39 48.78
N THR A 884 14.41 11.01 50.06
CA THR A 884 15.53 10.22 50.59
C THR A 884 15.18 8.74 50.53
N VAL A 885 16.03 7.94 49.87
CA VAL A 885 16.02 6.47 49.92
C VAL A 885 17.11 6.00 50.87
N GLN A 886 16.98 4.80 51.43
CA GLN A 886 18.07 4.15 52.17
C GLN A 886 19.00 3.40 51.20
N ASP A 887 20.03 2.81 51.77
CA ASP A 887 20.97 1.89 51.12
C ASP A 887 20.29 0.56 50.75
N GLU A 888 19.45 0.06 51.65
CA GLU A 888 18.56 -1.12 51.48
C GLU A 888 17.48 -0.99 50.38
N ASP A 889 17.41 0.12 49.62
CA ASP A 889 16.35 0.43 48.64
C ASP A 889 16.86 0.44 47.18
N VAL A 890 16.11 -0.21 46.26
CA VAL A 890 16.40 -0.12 44.81
C VAL A 890 15.49 0.91 44.15
N VAL A 891 16.09 1.86 43.42
CA VAL A 891 15.39 2.85 42.60
C VAL A 891 15.41 2.50 41.11
N TYR A 892 14.45 3.03 40.36
CA TYR A 892 14.31 2.91 38.92
C TYR A 892 14.26 4.30 38.28
N TYR A 893 15.11 4.54 37.28
CA TYR A 893 15.04 5.71 36.41
C TYR A 893 14.25 5.37 35.14
N ASN A 894 13.24 6.18 34.85
CA ASN A 894 12.30 6.01 33.74
C ASN A 894 12.22 7.30 32.92
N ASN A 895 13.08 7.44 31.91
CA ASN A 895 13.08 8.52 30.90
C ASN A 895 12.94 9.94 31.52
N GLY A 896 13.62 10.20 32.64
CA GLY A 896 13.64 11.49 33.34
C GLY A 896 12.85 11.57 34.64
N ALA A 897 12.21 10.48 35.08
CA ALA A 897 11.57 10.37 36.39
C ALA A 897 12.18 9.22 37.21
N TRP A 898 12.31 9.42 38.53
CA TRP A 898 12.71 8.36 39.46
C TRP A 898 11.49 7.77 40.17
N SER A 899 11.60 6.49 40.54
CA SER A 899 10.63 5.76 41.37
C SER A 899 11.36 4.76 42.24
N VAL A 900 10.90 4.47 43.47
CA VAL A 900 11.38 3.30 44.21
C VAL A 900 10.83 2.05 43.52
N TYR A 901 11.72 1.12 43.16
CA TYR A 901 11.36 -0.19 42.62
C TYR A 901 11.15 -1.21 43.73
N PHE A 902 12.04 -1.22 44.72
CA PHE A 902 11.97 -2.08 45.90
C PHE A 902 12.31 -1.25 47.14
N ASP A 903 11.33 -1.13 48.03
CA ASP A 903 11.43 -0.47 49.34
C ASP A 903 11.81 -1.54 50.38
N GLY A 904 13.11 -1.68 50.63
CA GLY A 904 13.69 -2.75 51.46
C GLY A 904 13.49 -2.47 52.94
N THR A 905 13.66 -1.22 53.35
CA THR A 905 13.31 -0.74 54.70
C THR A 905 11.85 -1.08 55.04
N GLY A 906 10.90 -0.85 54.13
CA GLY A 906 9.49 -1.22 54.30
C GLY A 906 9.20 -2.72 54.24
N LYS A 907 10.12 -3.56 53.71
CA LYS A 907 10.02 -5.03 53.81
C LYS A 907 10.67 -5.58 55.08
N GLY A 908 11.47 -4.76 55.79
CA GLY A 908 12.13 -5.11 57.05
C GLY A 908 13.64 -5.35 56.94
N LEU A 909 14.27 -5.05 55.81
CA LEU A 909 15.72 -4.83 55.76
C LEU A 909 15.97 -3.52 56.53
N THR A 910 16.26 -3.60 57.83
CA THR A 910 16.42 -2.41 58.69
C THR A 910 17.58 -2.57 59.67
N ALA A 911 18.73 -2.99 59.16
CA ALA A 911 19.96 -3.16 59.93
C ALA A 911 21.13 -2.91 58.99
N GLY A 912 22.18 -2.21 59.45
CA GLY A 912 23.36 -1.85 58.63
C GLY A 912 24.27 -3.03 58.24
N ASN A 913 23.67 -4.20 58.02
CA ASN A 913 24.18 -5.40 57.37
C ASN A 913 23.07 -6.06 56.51
N HIS A 914 22.15 -5.25 55.98
CA HIS A 914 21.09 -5.63 55.02
C HIS A 914 21.08 -4.71 53.78
N ASP A 915 22.00 -3.75 53.71
CA ASP A 915 22.31 -2.96 52.53
C ASP A 915 22.51 -3.88 51.31
N ILE A 916 22.06 -3.43 50.13
CA ILE A 916 21.96 -4.26 48.92
C ILE A 916 23.22 -4.05 48.08
N ASP A 917 24.32 -4.66 48.53
CA ASP A 917 25.60 -4.70 47.82
C ASP A 917 25.45 -5.14 46.36
N ALA A 918 24.50 -6.04 46.08
CA ALA A 918 24.34 -6.69 44.78
C ALA A 918 22.88 -7.02 44.48
N PHE A 919 22.37 -6.77 43.26
CA PHE A 919 21.03 -7.26 42.88
C PHE A 919 20.80 -7.58 41.40
N ASP A 920 19.79 -8.42 41.15
CA ASP A 920 19.25 -8.71 39.82
C ASP A 920 17.70 -8.76 39.81
N ILE A 921 17.10 -8.35 38.69
CA ILE A 921 15.65 -8.20 38.49
C ILE A 921 15.15 -9.17 37.40
N PRO A 922 14.07 -9.96 37.65
CA PRO A 922 13.46 -10.89 36.68
C PRO A 922 12.81 -10.26 35.44
#